data_AF-A0A1V4H651-F1
#
_entry.id   AF-A0A1V4H651-F1
#
_cell.length_a   1.000
_cell.length_b   1.000
_cell.length_c   1.000
_cell.angle_alpha   90.00
_cell.angle_beta   90.00
_cell.angle_gamma   90.00
#
_symmetry.space_group_name_H-M   'P 1'
#
loop_
_entity.id
_entity.type
_entity.pdbx_description
1 polymer ?
#
loop_
_entity_poly.entity_id
_entity_poly.type
_entity_poly.pdbx_seq_one_letter_code
_entity_poly.pdbx_strand_id
1 'polypeptide(L)'
;MGEVAVEKHLRVQTIYPIHQLEDVQITWQPNEHGRLLVRGIVDEAVNVSATLQALASDEIRVYESDGQQETTLFRGWISAAHTTHTQGVYHIELEGLSGSAMLDGKRHRRTFQNTSMSYAEVMDELVSAYPGHDVLYRVGEGVPIVEPVIQYDETDWELLKRLASHFQSVVVCDILEARPKLFVGIPPGKSLSLSADTSYLAGKDLLAFQRAGGYEAGLHDTDFFYYDIQSTARMSLGDEVAFRGKSLIVSEVKGRMKQGDFVYTYRLSRAEGIRRERANNAKLTGISLSGEVLEVKGEQVKLHLSVDSKQAKEGAHWYPFSPATGSAMYCMPKVGTQASLYVPDASGAGALVVGSVRSNGASCAKMGDPSQRYFGTEHGSELALLPSAIHLTGGSKEPLKLSFDDETGITMTSHKKLTLNAKMDISLYTPKRVVIRAQSQLMAKKLAAQSGFTIEGDYHFLGTNVKAAGTDRTSFAPYDDEPKQGVKPETPSETETPKKKKKFSWGKLAANVLGALAVVAVVAVVAAVTVATLGAGAVVIGAVVAGAVAAGGIAVGAKAVSDIRRGEVSDFGDYAADAFRESMIGAASGAIFGPFGSGASLLGRMAVNGISGAAESIVSQLTDNEEGFSWKQVAFSAGISAATVGLLDAKIVGKTVGEYIGQGANKVAPWLVNGMGAVAEKFGKFVGKISEWGNIGKSYLKEKGTLVIKGLKQEVKEIGDSVQALKKTIGDLEIPSSQSKEALVYGYMSPNKTVAEAWQDTKDAVSKFLKKPDKPPEKLPEIEKPDPGGTGKTSQAKQQEAYEKAMEHAAKNQPPYTRKPNAPKNYKKKVRNEDGTTTYTFTSMKNGKDYQVNFDKEGFPIFGSKYDTALPEKFYLEPDGVQFEYLSKKLYADITSNSKLAGNFSEVEIALLKEGKVPKTLTWHHHQDSGKMQIVDYFEHQVAGHTGGRAIWGGGKPGRSGKLKNEILELLSWD
;
A
#
# COMPACT_ATOMS: atom_id res chain seq x y z
N MET A 1 60.32 -24.86 -18.92
CA MET A 1 61.24 -24.96 -17.77
C MET A 1 62.64 -24.75 -18.30
N GLY A 2 63.42 -23.89 -17.66
CA GLY A 2 64.74 -23.47 -18.15
C GLY A 2 65.89 -24.09 -17.36
N GLU A 3 66.89 -23.27 -17.08
CA GLU A 3 68.17 -23.64 -16.48
C GLU A 3 68.05 -24.11 -15.02
N VAL A 4 69.13 -24.75 -14.54
CA VAL A 4 69.21 -25.38 -13.22
C VAL A 4 70.44 -24.87 -12.48
N ALA A 5 70.22 -24.05 -11.46
CA ALA A 5 71.26 -23.61 -10.54
C ALA A 5 71.64 -24.74 -9.57
N VAL A 6 72.92 -24.82 -9.22
CA VAL A 6 73.55 -25.99 -8.58
C VAL A 6 74.36 -25.56 -7.36
N GLU A 7 74.04 -26.09 -6.18
CA GLU A 7 74.87 -25.98 -4.98
C GLU A 7 74.81 -27.32 -4.22
N LYS A 8 75.96 -27.97 -3.98
CA LYS A 8 76.07 -29.39 -3.58
C LYS A 8 75.02 -30.32 -4.22
N HIS A 9 73.99 -30.69 -3.45
CA HIS A 9 72.86 -31.55 -3.83
C HIS A 9 71.57 -30.76 -4.15
N LEU A 10 71.49 -29.49 -3.76
CA LEU A 10 70.33 -28.64 -3.98
C LEU A 10 70.32 -28.10 -5.42
N ARG A 11 69.15 -28.12 -6.04
CA ARG A 11 68.91 -27.68 -7.41
C ARG A 11 67.73 -26.71 -7.44
N VAL A 12 67.89 -25.59 -8.15
CA VAL A 12 66.79 -24.67 -8.44
C VAL A 12 66.60 -24.59 -9.94
N GLN A 13 65.48 -25.14 -10.42
CA GLN A 13 65.05 -25.05 -11.81
C GLN A 13 64.10 -23.86 -11.97
N THR A 14 64.42 -22.96 -12.89
CA THR A 14 63.64 -21.74 -13.18
C THR A 14 63.88 -21.31 -14.63
N ILE A 15 63.40 -20.15 -15.06
CA ILE A 15 63.76 -19.55 -16.37
C ILE A 15 64.94 -18.57 -16.26
N TYR A 16 65.30 -18.14 -15.05
CA TYR A 16 66.35 -17.16 -14.80
C TYR A 16 67.72 -17.85 -14.66
N PRO A 17 68.74 -17.48 -15.43
CA PRO A 17 70.07 -18.07 -15.36
C PRO A 17 70.80 -17.60 -14.09
N ILE A 18 70.67 -18.38 -13.00
CA ILE A 18 71.37 -18.15 -11.74
C ILE A 18 72.69 -18.92 -11.75
N HIS A 19 73.81 -18.20 -11.77
CA HIS A 19 75.15 -18.78 -11.84
C HIS A 19 75.56 -19.43 -10.50
N GLN A 20 75.21 -18.82 -9.36
CA GLN A 20 75.51 -19.35 -8.02
C GLN A 20 74.35 -19.09 -7.06
N LEU A 21 74.02 -20.06 -6.20
CA LEU A 21 73.01 -19.91 -5.15
C LEU A 21 73.65 -19.35 -3.86
N GLU A 22 73.05 -18.33 -3.26
CA GLU A 22 73.50 -17.74 -1.99
C GLU A 22 72.62 -18.21 -0.82
N ASP A 23 71.30 -18.22 -1.00
CA ASP A 23 70.33 -18.60 0.04
C ASP A 23 69.06 -19.18 -0.60
N VAL A 24 68.45 -20.15 0.08
CA VAL A 24 67.16 -20.74 -0.30
C VAL A 24 66.37 -20.96 0.97
N GLN A 25 65.18 -20.36 1.07
CA GLN A 25 64.30 -20.45 2.23
C GLN A 25 62.91 -20.92 1.81
N ILE A 26 62.34 -21.90 2.51
CA ILE A 26 60.96 -22.38 2.31
C ILE A 26 60.19 -22.19 3.61
N THR A 27 59.01 -21.58 3.57
CA THR A 27 58.08 -21.49 4.71
C THR A 27 56.71 -22.06 4.32
N TRP A 28 56.20 -22.99 5.11
CA TRP A 28 54.92 -23.66 4.87
C TRP A 28 54.18 -23.88 6.20
N GLN A 29 52.94 -23.39 6.28
CA GLN A 29 52.11 -23.42 7.48
C GLN A 29 50.62 -23.36 7.09
N PRO A 30 49.68 -23.86 7.93
CA PRO A 30 48.25 -23.80 7.65
C PRO A 30 47.69 -22.38 7.52
N ASN A 31 46.63 -22.22 6.72
CA ASN A 31 45.96 -20.97 6.34
C ASN A 31 46.82 -19.94 5.57
N GLU A 32 48.04 -20.28 5.21
CA GLU A 32 48.96 -19.45 4.43
C GLU A 32 49.43 -20.18 3.16
N HIS A 33 49.85 -19.41 2.16
CA HIS A 33 50.50 -19.97 0.97
C HIS A 33 51.89 -20.47 1.32
N GLY A 34 52.29 -21.61 0.75
CA GLY A 34 53.69 -22.02 0.79
C GLY A 34 54.56 -20.98 0.08
N ARG A 35 55.56 -20.46 0.78
CA ARG A 35 56.49 -19.43 0.29
C ARG A 35 57.88 -20.02 0.06
N LEU A 36 58.50 -19.58 -1.03
CA LEU A 36 59.90 -19.81 -1.38
C LEU A 36 60.59 -18.44 -1.51
N LEU A 37 61.83 -18.35 -1.04
CA LEU A 37 62.77 -17.28 -1.36
C LEU A 37 64.03 -17.95 -1.93
N VAL A 38 64.44 -17.57 -3.14
CA VAL A 38 65.74 -17.96 -3.71
C VAL A 38 66.55 -16.71 -3.96
N ARG A 39 67.79 -16.68 -3.46
CA ARG A 39 68.75 -15.62 -3.72
C ARG A 39 70.00 -16.21 -4.37
N GLY A 40 70.52 -15.55 -5.40
CA GLY A 40 71.71 -16.00 -6.11
C GLY A 40 72.38 -14.90 -6.94
N ILE A 41 73.53 -15.22 -7.51
CA ILE A 41 74.33 -14.33 -8.38
C ILE A 41 73.97 -14.61 -9.85
N VAL A 42 73.89 -13.55 -10.65
CA VAL A 42 73.59 -13.58 -12.10
C VAL A 42 74.63 -12.78 -12.89
N ASP A 43 74.75 -13.02 -14.19
CA ASP A 43 75.61 -12.23 -15.07
C ASP A 43 74.99 -10.85 -15.40
N GLU A 44 75.84 -9.86 -15.75
CA GLU A 44 75.43 -8.49 -16.07
C GLU A 44 74.34 -8.43 -17.16
N ALA A 45 74.44 -9.28 -18.19
CA ALA A 45 73.48 -9.35 -19.31
C ALA A 45 72.06 -9.80 -18.90
N VAL A 46 71.93 -10.41 -17.72
CA VAL A 46 70.68 -10.94 -17.16
C VAL A 46 69.93 -9.88 -16.35
N ASN A 47 70.64 -8.94 -15.74
CA ASN A 47 70.15 -8.05 -14.69
C ASN A 47 68.85 -7.28 -15.06
N VAL A 48 68.82 -6.63 -16.22
CA VAL A 48 67.67 -5.83 -16.67
C VAL A 48 66.68 -6.66 -17.50
N SER A 49 67.17 -7.68 -18.21
CA SER A 49 66.36 -8.53 -19.08
C SER A 49 65.45 -9.45 -18.26
N ALA A 50 65.95 -10.07 -17.19
CA ALA A 50 65.18 -10.92 -16.28
C ALA A 50 63.95 -10.21 -15.71
N THR A 51 64.12 -9.06 -15.04
CA THR A 51 63.02 -8.34 -14.40
C THR A 51 62.02 -7.75 -15.41
N LEU A 52 62.44 -7.41 -16.64
CA LEU A 52 61.54 -6.94 -17.70
C LEU A 52 60.80 -8.06 -18.44
N GLN A 53 61.33 -9.29 -18.44
CA GLN A 53 60.72 -10.44 -19.12
C GLN A 53 59.89 -11.31 -18.17
N ALA A 54 59.86 -10.99 -16.88
CA ALA A 54 59.20 -11.79 -15.86
C ALA A 54 57.69 -11.91 -16.05
N LEU A 55 57.19 -13.14 -16.07
CA LEU A 55 55.77 -13.44 -16.23
C LEU A 55 55.20 -14.02 -14.94
N ALA A 56 53.99 -13.62 -14.57
CA ALA A 56 53.23 -14.23 -13.47
C ALA A 56 52.87 -15.72 -13.70
N SER A 57 53.29 -16.30 -14.83
CA SER A 57 53.17 -17.71 -15.21
C SER A 57 54.49 -18.48 -15.13
N ASP A 58 55.56 -17.90 -14.59
CA ASP A 58 56.86 -18.57 -14.49
C ASP A 58 56.87 -19.60 -13.35
N GLU A 59 56.99 -20.89 -13.67
CA GLU A 59 57.14 -21.94 -12.66
C GLU A 59 58.60 -22.01 -12.14
N ILE A 60 58.74 -22.16 -10.82
CA ILE A 60 60.00 -22.43 -10.11
C ILE A 60 59.90 -23.77 -9.37
N ARG A 61 60.96 -24.59 -9.43
CA ARG A 61 61.07 -25.88 -8.74
C ARG A 61 62.40 -25.97 -8.00
N VAL A 62 62.34 -26.21 -6.69
CA VAL A 62 63.48 -26.52 -5.84
C VAL A 62 63.46 -28.00 -5.51
N TYR A 63 64.58 -28.70 -5.68
CA TYR A 63 64.70 -30.12 -5.43
C TYR A 63 66.11 -30.51 -4.98
N GLU A 64 66.22 -31.62 -4.26
CA GLU A 64 67.51 -32.25 -3.95
C GLU A 64 67.77 -33.40 -4.94
N SER A 65 69.03 -33.62 -5.29
CA SER A 65 69.45 -34.79 -6.05
C SER A 65 70.84 -35.30 -5.65
N ASP A 66 70.93 -36.63 -5.57
CA ASP A 66 72.15 -37.41 -5.38
C ASP A 66 72.76 -37.91 -6.71
N GLY A 67 72.09 -37.65 -7.83
CA GLY A 67 72.45 -38.15 -9.17
C GLY A 67 71.73 -39.42 -9.61
N GLN A 68 70.90 -40.05 -8.76
CA GLN A 68 70.02 -41.16 -9.13
C GLN A 68 68.54 -40.87 -8.83
N GLN A 69 68.24 -40.12 -7.78
CA GLN A 69 66.89 -39.74 -7.39
C GLN A 69 66.75 -38.20 -7.35
N GLU A 70 65.59 -37.69 -7.76
CA GLU A 70 65.19 -36.29 -7.53
C GLU A 70 64.11 -36.24 -6.45
N THR A 71 64.26 -35.35 -5.48
CA THR A 71 63.31 -35.13 -4.39
C THR A 71 62.86 -33.67 -4.38
N THR A 72 61.70 -33.38 -4.96
CA THR A 72 61.12 -32.02 -4.99
C THR A 72 60.87 -31.52 -3.55
N LEU A 73 61.44 -30.36 -3.22
CA LEU A 73 61.22 -29.65 -1.95
C LEU A 73 60.13 -28.57 -2.07
N PHE A 74 60.12 -27.86 -3.20
CA PHE A 74 59.10 -26.86 -3.52
C PHE A 74 58.83 -26.83 -5.03
N ARG A 75 57.60 -26.55 -5.43
CA ARG A 75 57.21 -26.17 -6.79
C ARG A 75 56.07 -25.15 -6.72
N GLY A 76 56.19 -24.08 -7.49
CA GLY A 76 55.22 -22.98 -7.46
C GLY A 76 55.45 -21.97 -8.58
N TRP A 77 54.85 -20.80 -8.44
CA TRP A 77 54.94 -19.67 -9.37
C TRP A 77 55.83 -18.58 -8.79
N ILE A 78 56.53 -17.83 -9.65
CA ILE A 78 57.29 -16.65 -9.23
C ILE A 78 56.34 -15.46 -9.08
N SER A 79 56.28 -14.91 -7.87
CA SER A 79 55.42 -13.78 -7.50
C SER A 79 56.13 -12.43 -7.51
N ALA A 80 57.45 -12.43 -7.32
CA ALA A 80 58.31 -11.27 -7.48
C ALA A 80 59.73 -11.69 -7.91
N ALA A 81 60.39 -10.83 -8.69
CA ALA A 81 61.77 -10.99 -9.11
C ALA A 81 62.51 -9.66 -8.97
N HIS A 82 63.37 -9.55 -7.96
CA HIS A 82 64.15 -8.36 -7.68
C HIS A 82 65.61 -8.58 -8.11
N THR A 83 66.18 -7.66 -8.89
CA THR A 83 67.61 -7.63 -9.15
C THR A 83 68.27 -6.46 -8.43
N THR A 84 69.47 -6.69 -7.90
CA THR A 84 70.26 -5.68 -7.19
C THR A 84 71.71 -5.73 -7.63
N HIS A 85 72.31 -4.56 -7.85
CA HIS A 85 73.73 -4.44 -8.18
C HIS A 85 74.45 -3.79 -7.00
N THR A 86 75.39 -4.53 -6.40
CA THR A 86 76.16 -4.07 -5.23
C THR A 86 77.62 -4.46 -5.37
N GLN A 87 78.53 -3.48 -5.23
CA GLN A 87 79.98 -3.68 -5.23
C GLN A 87 80.56 -4.41 -6.46
N GLY A 88 79.90 -4.33 -7.62
CA GLY A 88 80.31 -5.03 -8.86
C GLY A 88 79.71 -6.43 -9.04
N VAL A 89 78.83 -6.87 -8.14
CA VAL A 89 78.12 -8.15 -8.22
C VAL A 89 76.62 -7.90 -8.45
N TYR A 90 76.02 -8.68 -9.35
CA TYR A 90 74.58 -8.67 -9.62
C TYR A 90 73.92 -9.84 -8.92
N HIS A 91 73.01 -9.55 -7.99
CA HIS A 91 72.21 -10.54 -7.29
C HIS A 91 70.78 -10.52 -7.81
N ILE A 92 70.16 -11.70 -7.90
CA ILE A 92 68.72 -11.86 -8.09
C ILE A 92 68.10 -12.47 -6.83
N GLU A 93 66.89 -12.01 -6.51
CA GLU A 93 66.04 -12.53 -5.43
C GLU A 93 64.66 -12.83 -6.02
N LEU A 94 64.27 -14.11 -5.96
CA LEU A 94 63.00 -14.62 -6.48
C LEU A 94 62.10 -15.05 -5.33
N GLU A 95 60.93 -14.43 -5.22
CA GLU A 95 59.85 -14.90 -4.36
C GLU A 95 58.97 -15.89 -5.14
N GLY A 96 58.76 -17.07 -4.58
CA GLY A 96 57.87 -18.10 -5.12
C GLY A 96 56.67 -18.39 -4.19
N LEU A 97 55.50 -18.64 -4.78
CA LEU A 97 54.28 -19.05 -4.08
C LEU A 97 53.77 -20.38 -4.61
N SER A 98 53.26 -21.26 -3.73
CA SER A 98 52.65 -22.52 -4.15
C SER A 98 51.37 -22.29 -4.96
N GLY A 99 50.90 -23.33 -5.68
CA GLY A 99 49.73 -23.21 -6.57
C GLY A 99 48.45 -22.68 -5.90
N SER A 100 48.35 -22.75 -4.57
CA SER A 100 47.26 -22.14 -3.79
C SER A 100 47.12 -20.62 -3.98
N ALA A 101 48.17 -19.89 -4.33
CA ALA A 101 48.11 -18.43 -4.54
C ALA A 101 47.23 -18.01 -5.73
N MET A 102 46.94 -18.93 -6.66
CA MET A 102 45.99 -18.69 -7.76
C MET A 102 44.59 -18.32 -7.24
N LEU A 103 44.20 -18.85 -6.07
CA LEU A 103 42.90 -18.62 -5.42
C LEU A 103 42.80 -17.26 -4.71
N ASP A 104 43.93 -16.56 -4.51
CA ASP A 104 43.98 -15.26 -3.83
C ASP A 104 44.17 -14.08 -4.82
N GLY A 105 44.39 -14.38 -6.11
CA GLY A 105 44.65 -13.37 -7.14
C GLY A 105 43.46 -12.49 -7.56
N LYS A 106 42.23 -12.79 -7.10
CA LYS A 106 41.03 -12.03 -7.44
C LYS A 106 39.98 -12.11 -6.34
N ARG A 107 39.32 -10.96 -6.06
CA ARG A 107 38.13 -10.89 -5.20
C ARG A 107 36.84 -11.08 -5.99
N HIS A 108 35.89 -11.78 -5.38
CA HIS A 108 34.64 -12.20 -6.00
C HIS A 108 33.42 -11.64 -5.25
N ARG A 109 32.28 -11.64 -5.95
CA ARG A 109 30.94 -11.36 -5.42
C ARG A 109 30.00 -12.38 -6.04
N ARG A 110 29.52 -13.35 -5.25
CA ARG A 110 28.60 -14.44 -5.65
C ARG A 110 27.96 -15.07 -4.41
N THR A 111 26.86 -15.80 -4.56
CA THR A 111 26.16 -16.47 -3.48
C THR A 111 25.85 -17.94 -3.80
N PHE A 112 25.95 -18.79 -2.79
CA PHE A 112 25.60 -20.20 -2.85
C PHE A 112 24.31 -20.39 -2.04
N GLN A 113 23.18 -20.18 -2.70
CA GLN A 113 21.86 -20.14 -2.05
C GLN A 113 21.28 -21.53 -1.72
N ASN A 114 21.76 -22.59 -2.37
CA ASN A 114 21.20 -23.93 -2.18
C ASN A 114 21.73 -24.56 -0.89
N THR A 115 20.97 -24.39 0.21
CA THR A 115 21.34 -24.90 1.53
C THR A 115 21.32 -26.43 1.67
N SER A 116 21.00 -27.17 0.60
CA SER A 116 21.21 -28.63 0.53
C SER A 116 22.62 -29.02 0.12
N MET A 117 23.42 -28.10 -0.45
CA MET A 117 24.82 -28.37 -0.80
C MET A 117 25.65 -28.51 0.46
N SER A 118 26.62 -29.42 0.42
CA SER A 118 27.64 -29.54 1.46
C SER A 118 28.70 -28.46 1.37
N TYR A 119 29.41 -28.25 2.49
CA TYR A 119 30.59 -27.39 2.52
C TYR A 119 31.65 -27.84 1.50
N ALA A 120 31.82 -29.16 1.30
CA ALA A 120 32.69 -29.71 0.27
C ALA A 120 32.23 -29.34 -1.15
N GLU A 121 30.96 -29.57 -1.51
CA GLU A 121 30.44 -29.24 -2.85
C GLU A 121 30.57 -27.73 -3.18
N VAL A 122 30.37 -26.84 -2.19
CA VAL A 122 30.61 -25.41 -2.38
C VAL A 122 32.10 -25.13 -2.62
N MET A 123 33.00 -25.74 -1.86
CA MET A 123 34.45 -25.57 -2.02
C MET A 123 34.95 -26.14 -3.35
N ASP A 124 34.44 -27.29 -3.80
CA ASP A 124 34.73 -27.84 -5.12
C ASP A 124 34.27 -26.89 -6.23
N GLU A 125 33.09 -26.26 -6.12
CA GLU A 125 32.66 -25.25 -7.09
C GLU A 125 33.61 -24.04 -7.16
N LEU A 126 34.19 -23.60 -6.03
CA LEU A 126 35.22 -22.54 -6.02
C LEU A 126 36.46 -22.95 -6.82
N VAL A 127 37.07 -24.09 -6.44
CA VAL A 127 38.38 -24.49 -7.00
C VAL A 127 38.23 -25.07 -8.43
N SER A 128 37.03 -25.50 -8.83
CA SER A 128 36.74 -26.01 -10.19
C SER A 128 37.16 -25.07 -11.32
N ALA A 129 37.18 -23.76 -11.08
CA ALA A 129 37.57 -22.73 -12.04
C ALA A 129 39.08 -22.73 -12.38
N TYR A 130 39.91 -23.45 -11.64
CA TYR A 130 41.37 -23.38 -11.71
C TYR A 130 41.97 -24.67 -12.32
N PRO A 131 42.69 -24.61 -13.45
CA PRO A 131 43.19 -25.82 -14.12
C PRO A 131 44.18 -26.64 -13.27
N GLY A 132 43.90 -27.94 -13.11
CA GLY A 132 44.76 -28.87 -12.36
C GLY A 132 44.60 -28.81 -10.84
N HIS A 133 43.47 -28.29 -10.34
CA HIS A 133 43.12 -28.32 -8.92
C HIS A 133 42.97 -29.74 -8.37
N ASP A 134 43.08 -29.85 -7.04
CA ASP A 134 42.72 -31.04 -6.26
C ASP A 134 42.35 -30.59 -4.84
N VAL A 135 41.32 -31.17 -4.22
CA VAL A 135 40.91 -30.81 -2.85
C VAL A 135 40.56 -32.06 -2.05
N LEU A 136 41.28 -32.27 -0.95
CA LEU A 136 41.11 -33.43 -0.09
C LEU A 136 40.51 -33.01 1.27
N TYR A 137 39.26 -33.39 1.48
CA TYR A 137 38.51 -33.06 2.68
C TYR A 137 38.89 -33.98 3.87
N ARG A 138 39.12 -33.35 5.01
CA ARG A 138 39.31 -34.00 6.33
C ARG A 138 38.20 -33.62 7.30
N VAL A 139 37.46 -32.55 6.98
CA VAL A 139 36.28 -32.01 7.66
C VAL A 139 35.31 -31.45 6.62
N GLY A 140 34.02 -31.39 6.95
CA GLY A 140 32.99 -30.73 6.13
C GLY A 140 32.44 -31.51 4.93
N GLU A 141 33.02 -32.66 4.59
CA GLU A 141 32.45 -33.61 3.63
C GLU A 141 31.05 -34.07 4.09
N GLY A 142 30.06 -33.99 3.19
CA GLY A 142 28.67 -34.38 3.47
C GLY A 142 27.90 -33.50 4.46
N VAL A 143 28.51 -32.47 5.06
CA VAL A 143 27.82 -31.55 5.99
C VAL A 143 27.17 -30.42 5.19
N PRO A 144 25.84 -30.21 5.23
CA PRO A 144 25.16 -29.14 4.50
C PRO A 144 25.50 -27.75 5.03
N ILE A 145 25.51 -26.74 4.15
CA ILE A 145 25.84 -25.35 4.52
C ILE A 145 24.83 -24.69 5.49
N VAL A 146 23.61 -25.22 5.54
CA VAL A 146 22.40 -24.80 6.32
C VAL A 146 21.90 -23.37 6.09
N GLU A 147 22.77 -22.40 5.87
CA GLU A 147 22.47 -21.01 5.50
C GLU A 147 23.20 -20.64 4.18
N PRO A 148 22.69 -19.67 3.38
CA PRO A 148 23.36 -19.25 2.15
C PRO A 148 24.77 -18.70 2.38
N VAL A 149 25.76 -19.23 1.68
CA VAL A 149 27.13 -18.68 1.71
C VAL A 149 27.21 -17.51 0.75
N ILE A 150 27.39 -16.29 1.28
CA ILE A 150 27.65 -15.09 0.49
C ILE A 150 29.16 -14.85 0.43
N GLN A 151 29.74 -14.83 -0.76
CA GLN A 151 31.09 -14.34 -1.02
C GLN A 151 31.00 -12.85 -1.39
N TYR A 152 31.62 -11.95 -0.63
CA TYR A 152 31.52 -10.51 -0.87
C TYR A 152 32.84 -9.77 -0.66
N ASP A 153 33.45 -9.34 -1.77
CA ASP A 153 34.76 -8.68 -1.77
C ASP A 153 35.85 -9.50 -1.05
N GLU A 154 35.73 -10.82 -1.11
CA GLU A 154 36.74 -11.75 -0.61
C GLU A 154 37.22 -12.63 -1.77
N THR A 155 38.44 -13.15 -1.67
CA THR A 155 39.00 -14.09 -2.65
C THR A 155 38.44 -15.50 -2.44
N ASP A 156 38.73 -16.42 -3.36
CA ASP A 156 38.38 -17.83 -3.17
C ASP A 156 39.22 -18.46 -2.04
N TRP A 157 40.47 -18.01 -1.84
CA TRP A 157 41.32 -18.39 -0.71
C TRP A 157 40.81 -17.85 0.64
N GLU A 158 40.37 -16.60 0.70
CA GLU A 158 39.72 -16.02 1.90
C GLU A 158 38.44 -16.79 2.25
N LEU A 159 37.61 -17.14 1.26
CA LEU A 159 36.40 -17.95 1.45
C LEU A 159 36.70 -19.39 1.89
N LEU A 160 37.66 -20.08 1.26
CA LEU A 160 38.07 -21.44 1.66
C LEU A 160 38.49 -21.49 3.13
N LYS A 161 39.30 -20.52 3.59
CA LYS A 161 39.70 -20.39 5.00
C LYS A 161 38.51 -20.10 5.91
N ARG A 162 37.55 -19.28 5.46
CA ARG A 162 36.30 -18.99 6.18
C ARG A 162 35.42 -20.24 6.34
N LEU A 163 35.25 -21.03 5.29
CA LEU A 163 34.48 -22.29 5.33
C LEU A 163 35.17 -23.36 6.19
N ALA A 164 36.49 -23.55 6.06
CA ALA A 164 37.25 -24.46 6.93
C ALA A 164 37.12 -24.11 8.43
N SER A 165 37.03 -22.81 8.75
CA SER A 165 36.89 -22.33 10.13
C SER A 165 35.53 -22.64 10.79
N HIS A 166 34.49 -22.96 10.01
CA HIS A 166 33.22 -23.46 10.57
C HIS A 166 33.39 -24.81 11.27
N PHE A 167 34.38 -25.60 10.85
CA PHE A 167 34.81 -26.86 11.50
C PHE A 167 35.94 -26.66 12.51
N GLN A 168 36.15 -25.40 12.93
CA GLN A 168 37.29 -24.93 13.71
C GLN A 168 38.65 -25.29 13.10
N SER A 169 38.70 -25.50 11.78
CA SER A 169 39.82 -26.11 11.07
C SER A 169 40.56 -25.11 10.17
N VAL A 170 41.50 -25.62 9.39
CA VAL A 170 42.45 -24.86 8.57
C VAL A 170 42.53 -25.43 7.15
N VAL A 171 42.93 -24.60 6.19
CA VAL A 171 43.29 -25.04 4.84
C VAL A 171 44.81 -25.20 4.75
N VAL A 172 45.29 -26.32 4.21
CA VAL A 172 46.73 -26.57 4.00
C VAL A 172 46.96 -26.74 2.51
N CYS A 173 47.81 -25.90 1.91
CA CYS A 173 48.21 -26.10 0.52
C CYS A 173 49.26 -27.20 0.38
N ASP A 174 49.28 -27.88 -0.77
CA ASP A 174 50.50 -28.52 -1.24
C ASP A 174 51.57 -27.45 -1.57
N ILE A 175 52.83 -27.85 -1.53
CA ILE A 175 54.00 -27.06 -1.93
C ILE A 175 54.87 -27.79 -2.96
N LEU A 176 54.52 -29.02 -3.35
CA LEU A 176 55.30 -29.86 -4.26
C LEU A 176 54.79 -29.76 -5.71
N GLU A 177 53.69 -29.05 -5.91
CA GLU A 177 52.97 -28.91 -7.18
C GLU A 177 52.61 -27.44 -7.45
N ALA A 178 52.79 -27.00 -8.71
CA ALA A 178 52.44 -25.64 -9.14
C ALA A 178 50.93 -25.38 -9.26
N ARG A 179 50.07 -26.38 -9.02
CA ARG A 179 48.61 -26.26 -9.18
C ARG A 179 47.92 -26.22 -7.82
N PRO A 180 46.72 -25.64 -7.68
CA PRO A 180 46.05 -25.50 -6.38
C PRO A 180 45.54 -26.86 -5.88
N LYS A 181 46.45 -27.64 -5.32
CA LYS A 181 46.17 -28.84 -4.53
C LYS A 181 46.08 -28.47 -3.05
N LEU A 182 44.98 -28.82 -2.39
CA LEU A 182 44.66 -28.38 -1.04
C LEU A 182 44.16 -29.55 -0.16
N PHE A 183 44.36 -29.41 1.14
CA PHE A 183 43.63 -30.15 2.17
C PHE A 183 42.74 -29.19 2.95
N VAL A 184 41.49 -29.59 3.20
CA VAL A 184 40.60 -28.90 4.13
C VAL A 184 40.61 -29.66 5.44
N GLY A 185 41.36 -29.13 6.41
CA GLY A 185 41.81 -29.77 7.63
C GLY A 185 43.26 -30.27 7.52
N ILE A 186 43.78 -30.83 8.62
CA ILE A 186 45.17 -31.30 8.68
C ILE A 186 45.36 -32.56 7.81
N PRO A 187 46.32 -32.57 6.87
CA PRO A 187 46.60 -33.73 6.03
C PRO A 187 47.04 -34.94 6.88
N PRO A 188 46.77 -36.18 6.42
CA PRO A 188 47.27 -37.38 7.08
C PRO A 188 48.79 -37.52 6.84
N GLY A 189 49.59 -37.34 7.88
CA GLY A 189 51.02 -37.62 7.85
C GLY A 189 51.40 -39.00 8.37
N LYS A 190 52.71 -39.21 8.54
CA LYS A 190 53.31 -40.42 9.11
C LYS A 190 53.48 -40.27 10.61
N SER A 191 53.32 -41.37 11.36
CA SER A 191 53.71 -41.41 12.78
C SER A 191 55.21 -41.64 12.92
N LEU A 192 55.89 -40.72 13.59
CA LEU A 192 57.34 -40.63 13.78
C LEU A 192 57.67 -40.56 15.28
N SER A 193 58.91 -40.89 15.63
CA SER A 193 59.42 -40.80 17.01
C SER A 193 60.79 -40.14 17.01
N LEU A 194 61.00 -39.16 17.90
CA LEU A 194 62.26 -38.42 18.02
C LEU A 194 63.00 -38.80 19.31
N SER A 195 64.34 -38.83 19.23
CA SER A 195 65.18 -39.09 20.41
C SER A 195 64.91 -38.07 21.51
N ALA A 196 65.00 -38.51 22.78
CA ALA A 196 64.91 -37.62 23.92
C ALA A 196 66.00 -36.52 23.90
N ASP A 197 67.13 -36.78 23.24
CA ASP A 197 68.30 -35.89 23.15
C ASP A 197 68.21 -34.84 22.03
N THR A 198 67.16 -34.90 21.19
CA THR A 198 66.93 -33.89 20.13
C THR A 198 66.79 -32.50 20.76
N SER A 199 67.64 -31.56 20.34
CA SER A 199 67.61 -30.17 20.84
C SER A 199 66.36 -29.43 20.39
N TYR A 200 65.75 -28.68 21.30
CA TYR A 200 64.47 -27.99 21.10
C TYR A 200 64.41 -26.63 21.80
N LEU A 201 63.62 -25.72 21.25
CA LEU A 201 63.00 -24.60 21.97
C LEU A 201 61.59 -25.02 22.39
N ALA A 202 61.14 -24.62 23.57
CA ALA A 202 59.77 -24.87 24.04
C ALA A 202 59.03 -23.54 24.21
N GLY A 203 57.78 -23.48 23.77
CA GLY A 203 56.96 -22.27 23.82
C GLY A 203 55.48 -22.55 24.05
N LYS A 204 54.70 -21.47 24.23
CA LYS A 204 53.25 -21.50 24.34
C LYS A 204 52.69 -20.21 23.75
N ASP A 205 51.77 -20.30 22.79
CA ASP A 205 51.10 -19.12 22.23
C ASP A 205 49.86 -18.75 23.06
N LEU A 206 50.08 -17.91 24.08
CA LEU A 206 49.03 -17.39 24.94
C LEU A 206 48.08 -16.43 24.21
N LEU A 207 48.50 -15.81 23.10
CA LEU A 207 47.65 -14.92 22.31
C LEU A 207 46.72 -15.74 21.39
N ALA A 208 47.20 -16.85 20.82
CA ALA A 208 46.36 -17.80 20.12
C ALA A 208 45.33 -18.46 21.07
N PHE A 209 45.72 -18.81 22.29
CA PHE A 209 44.79 -19.31 23.32
C PHE A 209 43.67 -18.31 23.64
N GLN A 210 44.00 -17.03 23.87
CA GLN A 210 42.99 -15.98 24.10
C GLN A 210 42.10 -15.74 22.88
N ARG A 211 42.65 -15.86 21.66
CA ARG A 211 41.93 -15.80 20.37
C ARG A 211 41.22 -17.11 19.98
N ALA A 212 41.06 -18.03 20.92
CA ALA A 212 40.32 -19.28 20.76
C ALA A 212 39.25 -19.46 21.87
N GLY A 213 38.76 -18.35 22.43
CA GLY A 213 37.83 -18.30 23.56
C GLY A 213 38.41 -18.75 24.91
N GLY A 214 39.69 -19.12 24.96
CA GLY A 214 40.38 -19.57 26.18
C GLY A 214 39.62 -20.66 26.94
N TYR A 215 39.53 -20.49 28.26
CA TYR A 215 38.82 -21.43 29.13
C TYR A 215 37.31 -21.49 28.90
N GLU A 216 36.68 -20.44 28.35
CA GLU A 216 35.23 -20.42 28.07
C GLU A 216 34.87 -21.32 26.87
N ALA A 217 35.79 -21.49 25.93
CA ALA A 217 35.71 -22.48 24.86
C ALA A 217 36.07 -23.92 25.30
N GLY A 218 36.33 -24.14 26.59
CA GLY A 218 36.74 -25.44 27.15
C GLY A 218 38.19 -25.83 26.87
N LEU A 219 39.01 -24.91 26.34
CA LEU A 219 40.44 -25.14 26.06
C LEU A 219 41.31 -24.91 27.30
N HIS A 220 42.46 -25.57 27.35
CA HIS A 220 43.50 -25.29 28.33
C HIS A 220 44.70 -24.60 27.68
N ASP A 221 45.40 -23.72 28.41
CA ASP A 221 46.52 -22.95 27.85
C ASP A 221 47.68 -23.83 27.36
N THR A 222 47.78 -25.06 27.88
CA THR A 222 48.72 -26.12 27.45
C THR A 222 48.45 -26.66 26.06
N ASP A 223 47.28 -26.38 25.48
CA ASP A 223 46.92 -26.87 24.15
C ASP A 223 47.58 -26.05 23.04
N PHE A 224 48.00 -24.82 23.37
CA PHE A 224 48.82 -23.95 22.54
C PHE A 224 50.32 -24.07 22.87
N PHE A 225 50.73 -25.13 23.57
CA PHE A 225 52.13 -25.47 23.79
C PHE A 225 52.76 -26.11 22.55
N TYR A 226 53.99 -25.71 22.22
CA TYR A 226 54.74 -26.23 21.08
C TYR A 226 56.23 -26.46 21.41
N TYR A 227 56.87 -27.30 20.59
CA TYR A 227 58.33 -27.38 20.50
C TYR A 227 58.80 -26.96 19.10
N ASP A 228 59.80 -26.09 19.02
CA ASP A 228 60.54 -25.83 17.78
C ASP A 228 61.83 -26.65 17.78
N ILE A 229 62.03 -27.50 16.78
CA ILE A 229 63.20 -28.38 16.64
C ILE A 229 63.93 -28.13 15.31
N GLN A 230 65.22 -28.46 15.24
CA GLN A 230 65.98 -28.47 13.97
C GLN A 230 66.35 -29.89 13.56
N SER A 231 66.26 -30.17 12.25
CA SER A 231 66.56 -31.48 11.66
C SER A 231 66.95 -31.35 10.19
N THR A 232 67.77 -32.27 9.69
CA THR A 232 67.97 -32.50 8.24
C THR A 232 67.00 -33.55 7.68
N ALA A 233 66.39 -34.38 8.55
CA ALA A 233 65.38 -35.35 8.14
C ALA A 233 64.07 -34.64 7.78
N ARG A 234 63.56 -34.90 6.56
CA ARG A 234 62.36 -34.29 6.02
C ARG A 234 61.08 -34.86 6.64
N MET A 235 60.31 -33.99 7.26
CA MET A 235 58.92 -34.18 7.71
C MET A 235 58.00 -33.19 6.98
N SER A 236 56.72 -33.52 6.90
CA SER A 236 55.64 -32.72 6.28
C SER A 236 54.68 -32.15 7.32
N LEU A 237 53.92 -31.11 6.98
CA LEU A 237 52.74 -30.74 7.80
C LEU A 237 51.81 -31.95 7.95
N GLY A 238 51.27 -32.14 9.15
CA GLY A 238 50.40 -33.27 9.47
C GLY A 238 51.12 -34.56 9.89
N ASP A 239 52.45 -34.65 9.81
CA ASP A 239 53.20 -35.76 10.41
C ASP A 239 53.01 -35.75 11.94
N GLU A 240 52.69 -36.92 12.49
CA GLU A 240 52.53 -37.13 13.94
C GLU A 240 53.89 -37.45 14.56
N VAL A 241 54.25 -36.78 15.65
CA VAL A 241 55.57 -36.88 16.26
C VAL A 241 55.44 -37.19 17.75
N ALA A 242 55.84 -38.41 18.11
CA ALA A 242 56.06 -38.80 19.50
C ALA A 242 57.37 -38.17 20.01
N PHE A 243 57.27 -37.22 20.94
CA PHE A 243 58.43 -36.55 21.52
C PHE A 243 58.22 -36.22 23.01
N ARG A 244 59.19 -36.62 23.84
CA ARG A 244 59.23 -36.37 25.31
C ARG A 244 57.88 -36.63 26.01
N GLY A 245 57.33 -37.82 25.76
CA GLY A 245 56.08 -38.31 26.37
C GLY A 245 54.79 -37.67 25.86
N LYS A 246 54.81 -36.98 24.70
CA LYS A 246 53.65 -36.33 24.08
C LYS A 246 53.52 -36.80 22.63
N SER A 247 52.28 -36.96 22.17
CA SER A 247 51.99 -36.95 20.73
C SER A 247 51.73 -35.50 20.31
N LEU A 248 52.33 -35.09 19.20
CA LEU A 248 52.29 -33.75 18.63
C LEU A 248 52.17 -33.86 17.10
N ILE A 249 51.87 -32.77 16.42
CA ILE A 249 51.71 -32.70 14.96
C ILE A 249 52.65 -31.62 14.42
N VAL A 250 53.32 -31.91 13.30
CA VAL A 250 54.09 -30.90 12.55
C VAL A 250 53.13 -29.86 11.98
N SER A 251 53.25 -28.63 12.48
CA SER A 251 52.31 -27.52 12.29
C SER A 251 52.92 -26.30 11.59
N GLU A 252 54.24 -26.25 11.48
CA GLU A 252 54.99 -25.23 10.73
C GLU A 252 56.28 -25.87 10.21
N VAL A 253 56.64 -25.60 8.95
CA VAL A 253 57.89 -26.04 8.32
C VAL A 253 58.65 -24.82 7.81
N LYS A 254 59.89 -24.66 8.26
CA LYS A 254 60.83 -23.63 7.80
C LYS A 254 62.15 -24.26 7.36
N GLY A 255 62.32 -24.49 6.07
CA GLY A 255 63.56 -24.96 5.47
C GLY A 255 64.50 -23.81 5.12
N ARG A 256 65.80 -23.94 5.36
CA ARG A 256 66.81 -22.98 4.87
C ARG A 256 68.13 -23.65 4.52
N MET A 257 68.73 -23.23 3.40
CA MET A 257 70.08 -23.63 3.02
C MET A 257 71.12 -23.00 3.97
N LYS A 258 72.09 -23.80 4.43
CA LYS A 258 73.26 -23.35 5.19
C LYS A 258 74.49 -24.04 4.61
N GLN A 259 75.41 -23.27 4.01
CA GLN A 259 76.65 -23.78 3.42
C GLN A 259 76.42 -24.98 2.47
N GLY A 260 75.38 -24.90 1.64
CA GLY A 260 74.98 -25.93 0.67
C GLY A 260 74.16 -27.11 1.21
N ASP A 261 73.96 -27.22 2.53
CA ASP A 261 73.12 -28.25 3.15
C ASP A 261 71.76 -27.67 3.55
N PHE A 262 70.66 -28.39 3.32
CA PHE A 262 69.31 -27.89 3.65
C PHE A 262 68.88 -28.32 5.05
N VAL A 263 68.59 -27.33 5.92
CA VAL A 263 68.23 -27.57 7.33
C VAL A 263 66.81 -27.07 7.59
N TYR A 264 65.97 -27.94 8.15
CA TYR A 264 64.60 -27.62 8.51
C TYR A 264 64.49 -27.23 9.98
N THR A 265 63.63 -26.26 10.27
CA THR A 265 63.06 -25.99 11.58
C THR A 265 61.58 -26.38 11.55
N TYR A 266 61.14 -27.18 12.52
CA TYR A 266 59.77 -27.71 12.59
C TYR A 266 59.10 -27.30 13.90
N ARG A 267 57.84 -26.87 13.82
CA ARG A 267 56.99 -26.61 15.00
C ARG A 267 56.07 -27.78 15.28
N LEU A 268 56.30 -28.47 16.40
CA LEU A 268 55.47 -29.56 16.90
C LEU A 268 54.44 -29.01 17.87
N SER A 269 53.17 -28.99 17.46
CA SER A 269 52.03 -28.47 18.27
C SER A 269 51.05 -29.58 18.64
N ARG A 270 50.19 -29.36 19.64
CA ARG A 270 49.01 -30.22 19.84
C ARG A 270 47.93 -29.90 18.80
N ALA A 271 47.11 -30.89 18.45
CA ALA A 271 46.03 -30.73 17.45
C ALA A 271 45.12 -29.52 17.74
N GLU A 272 44.64 -29.39 18.98
CA GLU A 272 43.81 -28.27 19.44
C GLU A 272 44.46 -26.89 19.26
N GLY A 273 45.79 -26.79 19.37
CA GLY A 273 46.54 -25.54 19.19
C GLY A 273 46.69 -25.08 17.73
N ILE A 274 46.36 -25.94 16.76
CA ILE A 274 46.39 -25.63 15.31
C ILE A 274 45.01 -25.14 14.84
N ARG A 275 43.96 -25.25 15.68
CA ARG A 275 42.58 -24.88 15.36
C ARG A 275 42.43 -23.39 15.06
N ARG A 276 41.35 -23.00 14.39
CA ARG A 276 40.94 -21.61 14.20
C ARG A 276 39.51 -21.37 14.66
N GLU A 277 39.22 -20.20 15.19
CA GLU A 277 37.84 -19.76 15.42
C GLU A 277 37.11 -19.51 14.11
N ARG A 278 35.78 -19.60 14.16
CA ARG A 278 34.88 -19.28 13.05
C ARG A 278 35.10 -17.84 12.57
N ALA A 279 35.72 -17.69 11.41
CA ALA A 279 35.89 -16.41 10.75
C ALA A 279 34.57 -15.94 10.12
N ASN A 280 34.37 -14.63 10.11
CA ASN A 280 33.23 -13.95 9.49
C ASN A 280 33.75 -12.86 8.54
N ASN A 281 33.00 -12.57 7.46
CA ASN A 281 33.39 -11.50 6.55
C ASN A 281 32.79 -10.18 7.03
N ALA A 282 33.61 -9.37 7.70
CA ALA A 282 33.21 -8.08 8.26
C ALA A 282 32.53 -7.14 7.24
N LYS A 283 32.87 -7.27 5.94
CA LYS A 283 32.33 -6.46 4.85
C LYS A 283 30.88 -6.79 4.49
N LEU A 284 30.30 -7.88 5.00
CA LEU A 284 28.88 -8.21 4.88
C LEU A 284 27.99 -7.35 5.78
N THR A 285 28.54 -6.73 6.83
CA THR A 285 27.77 -5.97 7.82
C THR A 285 27.05 -4.78 7.20
N GLY A 286 25.72 -4.82 7.16
CA GLY A 286 24.87 -3.72 6.70
C GLY A 286 24.79 -3.56 5.18
N ILE A 287 25.28 -4.51 4.37
CA ILE A 287 25.20 -4.40 2.91
C ILE A 287 23.78 -4.66 2.39
N SER A 288 23.52 -4.18 1.18
CA SER A 288 22.29 -4.43 0.45
C SER A 288 22.60 -4.90 -0.97
N LEU A 289 22.11 -6.08 -1.36
CA LEU A 289 22.30 -6.69 -2.67
C LEU A 289 20.98 -6.65 -3.46
N SER A 290 20.98 -6.05 -4.65
CA SER A 290 19.82 -6.11 -5.55
C SER A 290 19.62 -7.53 -6.09
N GLY A 291 18.38 -7.91 -6.37
CA GLY A 291 18.05 -9.16 -7.04
C GLY A 291 16.64 -9.20 -7.61
N GLU A 292 16.42 -10.02 -8.65
CA GLU A 292 15.10 -10.26 -9.21
C GLU A 292 14.30 -11.26 -8.39
N VAL A 293 13.03 -10.95 -8.12
CA VAL A 293 12.10 -11.80 -7.39
C VAL A 293 11.68 -12.99 -8.25
N LEU A 294 12.16 -14.18 -7.90
CA LEU A 294 11.87 -15.45 -8.60
C LEU A 294 10.56 -16.11 -8.10
N GLU A 295 10.26 -15.97 -6.81
CA GLU A 295 9.07 -16.54 -6.19
C GLU A 295 8.71 -15.83 -4.89
N VAL A 296 7.43 -15.87 -4.51
CA VAL A 296 6.90 -15.36 -3.24
C VAL A 296 5.98 -16.39 -2.60
N LYS A 297 6.07 -16.54 -1.26
CA LYS A 297 5.25 -17.47 -0.49
C LYS A 297 5.11 -16.98 0.95
N GLY A 298 3.90 -16.62 1.36
CA GLY A 298 3.67 -15.99 2.66
C GLY A 298 4.50 -14.70 2.77
N GLU A 299 5.26 -14.56 3.86
CA GLU A 299 6.20 -13.45 4.10
C GLU A 299 7.64 -13.78 3.61
N GLN A 300 7.82 -14.73 2.68
CA GLN A 300 9.14 -15.12 2.15
C GLN A 300 9.26 -14.91 0.64
N VAL A 301 10.49 -14.68 0.19
CA VAL A 301 10.87 -14.32 -1.19
C VAL A 301 12.12 -15.11 -1.62
N LYS A 302 12.13 -15.61 -2.87
CA LYS A 302 13.34 -16.13 -3.55
C LYS A 302 13.91 -15.07 -4.48
N LEU A 303 15.24 -14.90 -4.50
CA LEU A 303 15.92 -13.88 -5.29
C LEU A 303 17.01 -14.46 -6.21
N HIS A 304 17.05 -14.02 -7.47
CA HIS A 304 18.27 -14.04 -8.28
C HIS A 304 19.03 -12.74 -8.02
N LEU A 305 20.05 -12.79 -7.14
CA LEU A 305 20.84 -11.62 -6.80
C LEU A 305 21.70 -11.19 -7.99
N SER A 306 21.83 -9.88 -8.22
CA SER A 306 22.55 -9.31 -9.38
C SER A 306 24.07 -9.52 -9.34
N VAL A 307 24.60 -10.13 -8.27
CA VAL A 307 25.98 -10.62 -8.19
C VAL A 307 26.16 -12.01 -8.82
N ASP A 308 25.07 -12.78 -8.95
CA ASP A 308 25.09 -14.15 -9.44
C ASP A 308 24.86 -14.20 -10.94
N SER A 309 25.74 -14.86 -11.70
CA SER A 309 25.58 -14.96 -13.16
C SER A 309 24.37 -15.81 -13.58
N LYS A 310 23.93 -16.73 -12.71
CA LYS A 310 22.79 -17.65 -12.88
C LYS A 310 22.26 -17.99 -11.49
N GLN A 311 20.94 -18.06 -11.33
CA GLN A 311 20.30 -18.64 -10.15
C GLN A 311 19.08 -19.46 -10.58
N ALA A 312 19.10 -20.77 -10.33
CA ALA A 312 17.93 -21.61 -10.54
C ALA A 312 16.87 -21.31 -9.48
N LYS A 313 15.58 -21.30 -9.84
CA LYS A 313 14.48 -21.02 -8.92
C LYS A 313 14.39 -22.05 -7.81
N GLU A 314 14.68 -23.30 -8.13
CA GLU A 314 14.58 -24.46 -7.25
C GLU A 314 15.60 -24.33 -6.10
N GLY A 315 16.86 -24.06 -6.45
CA GLY A 315 17.98 -23.88 -5.52
C GLY A 315 18.16 -22.47 -4.93
N ALA A 316 17.26 -21.51 -5.22
CA ALA A 316 17.28 -20.18 -4.58
C ALA A 316 16.73 -20.24 -3.14
N HIS A 317 17.26 -19.42 -2.24
CA HIS A 317 16.89 -19.47 -0.81
C HIS A 317 15.62 -18.66 -0.50
N TRP A 318 14.90 -19.06 0.55
CA TRP A 318 13.68 -18.39 1.03
C TRP A 318 13.99 -17.32 2.10
N TYR A 319 14.38 -16.12 1.66
CA TYR A 319 14.62 -15.01 2.56
C TYR A 319 13.31 -14.41 3.10
N PRO A 320 13.23 -14.02 4.39
CA PRO A 320 12.06 -13.33 4.94
C PRO A 320 11.96 -11.90 4.37
N PHE A 321 10.75 -11.40 4.14
CA PHE A 321 10.48 -10.04 3.68
C PHE A 321 10.13 -9.12 4.86
N SER A 322 10.74 -7.94 4.90
CA SER A 322 10.45 -6.90 5.89
C SER A 322 9.72 -5.72 5.24
N PRO A 323 8.39 -5.59 5.44
CA PRO A 323 7.63 -4.46 4.93
C PRO A 323 7.97 -3.18 5.69
N ALA A 324 8.26 -2.10 4.97
CA ALA A 324 8.79 -0.84 5.51
C ALA A 324 7.91 -0.13 6.57
N THR A 325 6.64 -0.54 6.73
CA THR A 325 5.74 -0.03 7.79
C THR A 325 5.00 -1.15 8.54
N GLY A 326 5.58 -2.35 8.58
CA GLY A 326 4.92 -3.53 9.14
C GLY A 326 3.63 -3.86 8.38
N SER A 327 2.62 -4.36 9.10
CA SER A 327 1.33 -4.77 8.53
C SER A 327 0.52 -3.62 7.90
N ALA A 328 0.87 -2.35 8.14
CA ALA A 328 0.11 -1.20 7.65
C ALA A 328 0.20 -1.03 6.12
N MET A 329 1.32 -1.43 5.51
CA MET A 329 1.49 -1.55 4.05
C MET A 329 2.24 -2.85 3.74
N TYR A 330 1.58 -3.99 4.01
CA TYR A 330 2.07 -5.29 3.59
C TYR A 330 1.94 -5.42 2.06
N CYS A 331 3.02 -5.08 1.35
CA CYS A 331 3.09 -5.10 -0.10
C CYS A 331 4.25 -6.01 -0.54
N MET A 332 3.94 -7.29 -0.79
CA MET A 332 4.94 -8.25 -1.26
C MET A 332 5.52 -7.82 -2.62
N PRO A 333 6.84 -7.94 -2.84
CA PRO A 333 7.43 -7.75 -4.15
C PRO A 333 6.81 -8.69 -5.20
N LYS A 334 6.57 -8.21 -6.42
CA LYS A 334 5.99 -9.04 -7.49
C LYS A 334 7.10 -9.84 -8.17
N VAL A 335 6.82 -11.09 -8.57
CA VAL A 335 7.72 -11.91 -9.40
C VAL A 335 8.11 -11.15 -10.67
N GLY A 336 9.41 -11.12 -10.99
CA GLY A 336 9.98 -10.32 -12.07
C GLY A 336 10.23 -8.83 -11.72
N THR A 337 10.19 -8.46 -10.44
CA THR A 337 10.61 -7.11 -9.98
C THR A 337 11.91 -7.17 -9.19
N GLN A 338 12.63 -6.05 -9.10
CA GLN A 338 13.85 -5.93 -8.31
C GLN A 338 13.53 -5.67 -6.83
N ALA A 339 14.15 -6.45 -5.95
CA ALA A 339 14.12 -6.30 -4.50
C ALA A 339 15.55 -6.28 -3.94
N SER A 340 15.72 -5.87 -2.68
CA SER A 340 17.03 -5.73 -2.04
C SER A 340 17.17 -6.68 -0.87
N LEU A 341 18.17 -7.56 -0.89
CA LEU A 341 18.56 -8.40 0.24
C LEU A 341 19.50 -7.61 1.15
N TYR A 342 19.03 -7.26 2.34
CA TYR A 342 19.83 -6.65 3.40
C TYR A 342 20.49 -7.73 4.26
N VAL A 343 21.78 -7.56 4.55
CA VAL A 343 22.56 -8.46 5.43
C VAL A 343 22.88 -7.70 6.72
N PRO A 344 22.38 -8.12 7.89
CA PRO A 344 22.49 -7.33 9.12
C PRO A 344 23.89 -7.36 9.74
N ASP A 345 24.63 -8.47 9.63
CA ASP A 345 25.92 -8.67 10.28
C ASP A 345 26.93 -9.50 9.46
N ALA A 346 28.16 -9.59 9.97
CA ALA A 346 29.31 -10.21 9.32
C ALA A 346 29.20 -11.73 9.07
N SER A 347 28.24 -12.42 9.69
CA SER A 347 28.05 -13.87 9.52
C SER A 347 27.26 -14.22 8.26
N GLY A 348 26.47 -13.28 7.73
CA GLY A 348 25.49 -13.53 6.66
C GLY A 348 24.14 -14.07 7.14
N ALA A 349 24.04 -14.51 8.41
CA ALA A 349 22.80 -15.00 8.99
C ALA A 349 21.74 -13.88 9.10
N GLY A 350 20.47 -14.28 9.19
CA GLY A 350 19.36 -13.33 9.33
C GLY A 350 19.16 -12.37 8.15
N ALA A 351 19.79 -12.59 7.00
CA ALA A 351 19.61 -11.77 5.80
C ALA A 351 18.14 -11.75 5.34
N LEU A 352 17.64 -10.57 4.99
CA LEU A 352 16.21 -10.28 4.84
C LEU A 352 15.92 -9.31 3.70
N VAL A 353 14.80 -9.48 3.01
CA VAL A 353 14.44 -8.65 1.84
C VAL A 353 13.78 -7.35 2.29
N VAL A 354 14.42 -6.22 1.99
CA VAL A 354 13.95 -4.87 2.29
C VAL A 354 13.35 -4.20 1.03
N GLY A 355 12.02 -4.15 0.97
CA GLY A 355 11.30 -3.41 -0.07
C GLY A 355 11.60 -3.82 -1.53
N SER A 356 11.32 -2.90 -2.46
CA SER A 356 11.56 -3.03 -3.90
C SER A 356 11.94 -1.66 -4.46
N VAL A 357 13.09 -1.56 -5.12
CA VAL A 357 13.59 -0.30 -5.70
C VAL A 357 13.08 -0.19 -7.13
N ARG A 358 12.22 0.80 -7.39
CA ARG A 358 11.53 0.96 -8.67
C ARG A 358 12.44 1.66 -9.69
N SER A 359 13.04 0.88 -10.60
CA SER A 359 14.00 1.36 -11.60
C SER A 359 13.42 2.28 -12.68
N ASN A 360 12.10 2.31 -12.89
CA ASN A 360 11.46 3.05 -13.98
C ASN A 360 10.98 4.47 -13.62
N GLY A 361 11.51 5.10 -12.57
CA GLY A 361 11.08 6.43 -12.12
C GLY A 361 11.05 7.48 -13.25
N ALA A 362 12.14 7.58 -14.02
CA ALA A 362 12.28 8.56 -15.11
C ALA A 362 11.34 8.36 -16.32
N SER A 363 10.72 7.18 -16.47
CA SER A 363 9.77 6.89 -17.55
C SER A 363 8.33 6.69 -17.06
N CYS A 364 8.09 6.78 -15.74
CA CYS A 364 6.76 6.66 -15.17
C CYS A 364 6.15 8.05 -14.95
N ALA A 365 5.25 8.49 -15.85
CA ALA A 365 4.65 9.82 -15.81
C ALA A 365 4.03 10.20 -14.44
N LYS A 366 3.45 9.22 -13.72
CA LYS A 366 2.91 9.38 -12.35
C LYS A 366 3.97 9.64 -11.26
N MET A 367 5.26 9.63 -11.60
CA MET A 367 6.39 9.80 -10.68
C MET A 367 7.35 10.92 -11.12
N GLY A 368 7.04 11.64 -12.20
CA GLY A 368 7.83 12.80 -12.67
C GLY A 368 7.67 14.06 -11.80
N ASP A 369 6.63 14.10 -10.97
CA ASP A 369 6.33 15.21 -10.05
C ASP A 369 6.18 14.68 -8.60
N PRO A 370 7.15 14.92 -7.70
CA PRO A 370 7.11 14.48 -6.30
C PRO A 370 5.97 15.08 -5.45
N SER A 371 5.26 16.10 -5.94
CA SER A 371 4.05 16.63 -5.31
C SER A 371 2.84 15.72 -5.51
N GLN A 372 2.83 14.90 -6.57
CA GLN A 372 1.79 13.95 -6.91
C GLN A 372 2.20 12.53 -6.47
N ARG A 373 1.45 11.94 -5.54
CA ARG A 373 1.84 10.68 -4.89
C ARG A 373 0.77 9.62 -5.08
N TYR A 374 1.14 8.51 -5.71
CA TYR A 374 0.23 7.44 -6.07
C TYR A 374 0.60 6.13 -5.35
N PHE A 375 -0.40 5.53 -4.71
CA PHE A 375 -0.32 4.16 -4.20
C PHE A 375 -1.34 3.32 -4.97
N GLY A 376 -0.86 2.49 -5.90
CA GLY A 376 -1.70 1.69 -6.80
C GLY A 376 -1.30 0.22 -6.80
N THR A 377 -2.28 -0.67 -6.90
CA THR A 377 -2.07 -2.12 -6.97
C THR A 377 -2.01 -2.63 -8.41
N GLU A 378 -1.49 -3.83 -8.60
CA GLU A 378 -1.51 -4.59 -9.86
C GLU A 378 -2.92 -4.91 -10.37
N HIS A 379 -3.93 -4.76 -9.52
CA HIS A 379 -5.35 -4.88 -9.85
C HIS A 379 -5.99 -3.54 -10.27
N GLY A 380 -5.22 -2.45 -10.39
CA GLY A 380 -5.70 -1.15 -10.86
C GLY A 380 -6.43 -0.29 -9.83
N SER A 381 -6.55 -0.75 -8.58
CA SER A 381 -7.06 0.08 -7.48
C SER A 381 -6.00 1.09 -7.05
N GLU A 382 -6.37 2.36 -6.89
CA GLU A 382 -5.42 3.46 -6.69
C GLU A 382 -5.93 4.48 -5.66
N LEU A 383 -5.02 4.87 -4.76
CA LEU A 383 -5.06 6.11 -3.98
C LEU A 383 -4.12 7.12 -4.64
N ALA A 384 -4.66 8.25 -5.09
CA ALA A 384 -3.89 9.41 -5.53
C ALA A 384 -3.98 10.53 -4.49
N LEU A 385 -2.83 11.07 -4.10
CA LEU A 385 -2.67 12.24 -3.24
C LEU A 385 -2.00 13.32 -4.09
N LEU A 386 -2.79 14.28 -4.55
CA LEU A 386 -2.39 15.39 -5.43
C LEU A 386 -2.43 16.70 -4.62
N PRO A 387 -1.76 17.78 -5.06
CA PRO A 387 -1.69 19.03 -4.30
C PRO A 387 -3.03 19.65 -3.90
N SER A 388 -4.08 19.49 -4.72
CA SER A 388 -5.44 20.04 -4.52
C SER A 388 -6.54 18.96 -4.43
N ALA A 389 -6.18 17.67 -4.44
CA ALA A 389 -7.16 16.59 -4.50
C ALA A 389 -6.67 15.25 -3.92
N ILE A 390 -7.59 14.51 -3.32
CA ILE A 390 -7.43 13.10 -2.92
C ILE A 390 -8.45 12.28 -3.72
N HIS A 391 -7.98 11.23 -4.40
CA HIS A 391 -8.84 10.30 -5.13
C HIS A 391 -8.62 8.87 -4.64
N LEU A 392 -9.72 8.17 -4.33
CA LEU A 392 -9.73 6.72 -4.14
C LEU A 392 -10.52 6.11 -5.30
N THR A 393 -9.88 5.24 -6.07
CA THR A 393 -10.41 4.66 -7.32
C THR A 393 -10.30 3.14 -7.26
N GLY A 394 -11.41 2.42 -7.41
CA GLY A 394 -11.39 0.95 -7.48
C GLY A 394 -11.04 0.44 -8.88
N GLY A 395 -10.21 -0.60 -8.99
CA GLY A 395 -9.66 -1.12 -10.26
C GLY A 395 -10.62 -1.86 -11.21
N SER A 396 -11.92 -1.66 -11.11
CA SER A 396 -12.91 -2.21 -12.04
C SER A 396 -12.99 -1.38 -13.33
N LYS A 397 -13.40 -2.01 -14.46
CA LYS A 397 -13.63 -1.32 -15.75
C LYS A 397 -14.46 -0.05 -15.60
N GLU A 398 -15.51 -0.12 -14.79
CA GLU A 398 -16.23 1.02 -14.26
C GLU A 398 -15.78 1.23 -12.81
N PRO A 399 -14.90 2.21 -12.53
CA PRO A 399 -14.36 2.40 -11.19
C PRO A 399 -15.42 2.98 -10.25
N LEU A 400 -15.48 2.46 -9.02
CA LEU A 400 -16.04 3.23 -7.91
C LEU A 400 -15.03 4.34 -7.57
N LYS A 401 -15.48 5.61 -7.50
CA LYS A 401 -14.61 6.76 -7.18
C LYS A 401 -15.13 7.52 -5.96
N LEU A 402 -14.25 7.77 -5.01
CA LEU A 402 -14.42 8.79 -3.98
C LEU A 402 -13.38 9.89 -4.24
N SER A 403 -13.83 11.14 -4.32
CA SER A 403 -13.01 12.31 -4.61
C SER A 403 -13.20 13.36 -3.53
N PHE A 404 -12.10 13.89 -3.02
CA PHE A 404 -12.05 15.15 -2.28
C PHE A 404 -11.21 16.09 -3.12
N ASP A 405 -11.74 17.24 -3.50
CA ASP A 405 -11.15 18.11 -4.52
C ASP A 405 -11.50 19.57 -4.17
N ASP A 406 -10.53 20.47 -4.17
CA ASP A 406 -10.73 21.83 -3.63
C ASP A 406 -11.61 22.72 -4.52
N GLU A 407 -11.76 22.41 -5.82
CA GLU A 407 -12.62 23.16 -6.75
C GLU A 407 -14.06 22.62 -6.76
N THR A 408 -14.21 21.29 -6.84
CA THR A 408 -15.50 20.61 -7.03
C THR A 408 -16.10 20.07 -5.72
N GLY A 409 -15.32 19.95 -4.65
CA GLY A 409 -15.73 19.47 -3.33
C GLY A 409 -15.63 17.95 -3.17
N ILE A 410 -16.60 17.35 -2.48
CA ILE A 410 -16.64 15.91 -2.22
C ILE A 410 -17.58 15.24 -3.21
N THR A 411 -17.04 14.35 -4.05
CA THR A 411 -17.81 13.57 -5.04
C THR A 411 -17.73 12.08 -4.73
N MET A 412 -18.88 11.40 -4.74
CA MET A 412 -19.01 9.94 -4.59
C MET A 412 -19.71 9.36 -5.83
N THR A 413 -18.98 8.57 -6.62
CA THR A 413 -19.47 7.98 -7.87
C THR A 413 -19.54 6.47 -7.78
N SER A 414 -20.69 5.90 -8.15
CA SER A 414 -20.94 4.47 -8.15
C SER A 414 -21.85 4.08 -9.31
N HIS A 415 -21.47 3.07 -10.08
CA HIS A 415 -22.30 2.42 -11.11
C HIS A 415 -23.30 1.42 -10.49
N LYS A 416 -23.36 1.32 -9.16
CA LYS A 416 -24.22 0.43 -8.35
C LYS A 416 -24.84 1.16 -7.17
N LYS A 417 -25.77 0.52 -6.45
CA LYS A 417 -26.48 1.07 -5.28
C LYS A 417 -25.52 1.66 -4.22
N LEU A 418 -25.54 2.99 -4.08
CA LEU A 418 -24.93 3.70 -2.95
C LEU A 418 -25.88 3.64 -1.74
N THR A 419 -25.37 3.38 -0.55
CA THR A 419 -26.17 3.32 0.70
C THR A 419 -25.43 4.05 1.83
N LEU A 420 -26.15 4.91 2.56
CA LEU A 420 -25.62 5.66 3.70
C LEU A 420 -26.44 5.30 4.95
N ASN A 421 -25.77 4.76 5.98
CA ASN A 421 -26.40 4.30 7.22
C ASN A 421 -25.73 4.94 8.43
N ALA A 422 -26.51 5.30 9.46
CA ALA A 422 -26.01 5.78 10.74
C ALA A 422 -26.82 5.17 11.90
N LYS A 423 -26.21 5.11 13.10
CA LYS A 423 -26.88 4.68 14.35
C LYS A 423 -27.84 5.74 14.90
N MET A 424 -27.67 6.98 14.48
CA MET A 424 -28.48 8.16 14.82
C MET A 424 -28.78 8.89 13.49
N ASP A 425 -29.08 10.19 13.53
CA ASP A 425 -29.47 10.94 12.34
C ASP A 425 -28.35 11.15 11.32
N ILE A 426 -28.72 11.22 10.04
CA ILE A 426 -27.88 11.75 8.95
C ILE A 426 -28.42 13.15 8.62
N SER A 427 -27.66 14.19 8.92
CA SER A 427 -28.04 15.59 8.65
C SER A 427 -27.30 16.16 7.44
N LEU A 428 -28.05 16.57 6.42
CA LEU A 428 -27.51 17.30 5.26
C LEU A 428 -27.74 18.80 5.47
N TYR A 429 -26.67 19.58 5.57
CA TYR A 429 -26.72 21.02 5.76
C TYR A 429 -25.79 21.77 4.81
N THR A 430 -26.27 22.86 4.23
CA THR A 430 -25.48 23.83 3.48
C THR A 430 -26.20 25.18 3.49
N PRO A 431 -25.49 26.32 3.64
CA PRO A 431 -26.11 27.64 3.71
C PRO A 431 -26.66 28.14 2.37
N LYS A 432 -26.42 27.43 1.25
CA LYS A 432 -26.89 27.82 -0.10
C LYS A 432 -28.15 27.05 -0.52
N ARG A 433 -28.04 25.75 -0.78
CA ARG A 433 -29.17 24.87 -1.18
C ARG A 433 -28.81 23.40 -1.03
N VAL A 434 -29.71 22.59 -0.46
CA VAL A 434 -29.71 21.14 -0.65
C VAL A 434 -30.51 20.85 -1.92
N VAL A 435 -30.00 19.99 -2.80
CA VAL A 435 -30.68 19.57 -4.03
C VAL A 435 -30.59 18.05 -4.12
N ILE A 436 -31.75 17.39 -4.11
CA ILE A 436 -31.88 15.95 -4.34
C ILE A 436 -32.56 15.76 -5.68
N ARG A 437 -32.04 14.87 -6.52
CA ARG A 437 -32.59 14.53 -7.85
C ARG A 437 -32.61 13.02 -8.01
N ALA A 438 -33.65 12.50 -8.64
CA ALA A 438 -33.72 11.15 -9.16
C ALA A 438 -34.37 11.20 -10.55
N GLN A 439 -34.12 10.19 -11.38
CA GLN A 439 -34.73 10.08 -12.71
C GLN A 439 -36.14 9.48 -12.69
N SER A 440 -36.48 8.68 -11.67
CA SER A 440 -37.75 7.95 -11.59
C SER A 440 -38.58 8.26 -10.34
N GLN A 441 -38.00 8.12 -9.14
CA GLN A 441 -38.75 8.27 -7.87
C GLN A 441 -37.86 8.89 -6.78
N LEU A 442 -38.44 9.73 -5.93
CA LEU A 442 -37.91 10.04 -4.60
C LEU A 442 -38.86 9.51 -3.53
N MET A 443 -38.36 8.75 -2.56
CA MET A 443 -39.13 8.22 -1.43
C MET A 443 -38.51 8.65 -0.10
N ALA A 444 -39.34 9.08 0.86
CA ALA A 444 -38.96 9.28 2.25
C ALA A 444 -40.00 8.64 3.18
N LYS A 445 -39.56 7.84 4.17
CA LYS A 445 -40.46 7.10 5.06
C LYS A 445 -39.90 7.01 6.48
N LYS A 446 -40.71 7.37 7.48
CA LYS A 446 -40.37 7.22 8.89
C LYS A 446 -40.65 5.77 9.32
N LEU A 447 -39.61 4.99 9.64
CA LEU A 447 -39.78 3.58 9.99
C LEU A 447 -40.66 3.36 11.25
N ALA A 448 -40.63 4.31 12.19
CA ALA A 448 -41.37 4.24 13.46
C ALA A 448 -42.83 4.73 13.39
N ALA A 449 -43.34 5.19 12.24
CA ALA A 449 -44.70 5.74 12.14
C ALA A 449 -45.30 5.62 10.72
N GLN A 450 -46.61 5.75 10.60
CA GLN A 450 -47.28 5.96 9.31
C GLN A 450 -47.06 7.41 8.82
N SER A 451 -45.85 7.70 8.37
CA SER A 451 -45.49 9.02 7.85
C SER A 451 -44.41 8.92 6.77
N GLY A 452 -44.62 9.61 5.65
CA GLY A 452 -43.70 9.63 4.52
C GLY A 452 -44.28 10.29 3.27
N PHE A 453 -43.52 10.27 2.17
CA PHE A 453 -43.97 10.70 0.85
C PHE A 453 -43.24 9.95 -0.27
N THR A 454 -43.87 9.86 -1.44
CA THR A 454 -43.21 9.61 -2.74
C THR A 454 -43.44 10.77 -3.70
N ILE A 455 -42.47 10.98 -4.59
CA ILE A 455 -42.54 11.92 -5.72
C ILE A 455 -42.16 11.12 -6.96
N GLU A 456 -43.12 10.92 -7.86
CA GLU A 456 -43.07 9.97 -8.98
C GLU A 456 -43.98 10.44 -10.13
N GLY A 457 -43.67 11.62 -10.69
CA GLY A 457 -44.55 12.36 -11.60
C GLY A 457 -45.66 13.07 -10.84
N ASP A 458 -46.44 12.30 -10.08
CA ASP A 458 -47.37 12.77 -9.05
C ASP A 458 -46.70 12.85 -7.66
N TYR A 459 -47.45 13.34 -6.67
CA TYR A 459 -47.03 13.43 -5.26
C TYR A 459 -47.98 12.61 -4.38
N HIS A 460 -47.45 11.62 -3.66
CA HIS A 460 -48.23 10.85 -2.68
C HIS A 460 -47.72 11.08 -1.27
N PHE A 461 -48.62 11.39 -0.34
CA PHE A 461 -48.30 11.71 1.05
C PHE A 461 -48.97 10.74 2.01
N LEU A 462 -48.20 10.19 2.95
CA LEU A 462 -48.69 9.36 4.05
C LEU A 462 -48.55 10.14 5.36
N GLY A 463 -49.65 10.26 6.10
CA GLY A 463 -49.67 10.88 7.43
C GLY A 463 -51.09 10.97 7.98
N THR A 464 -51.21 10.96 9.32
CA THR A 464 -52.52 11.01 10.01
C THR A 464 -53.29 12.32 9.78
N ASN A 465 -52.59 13.39 9.38
CA ASN A 465 -53.15 14.66 8.93
C ASN A 465 -52.24 15.18 7.81
N VAL A 466 -52.77 15.37 6.60
CA VAL A 466 -52.06 16.01 5.49
C VAL A 466 -52.54 17.46 5.39
N LYS A 467 -51.62 18.42 5.43
CA LYS A 467 -51.89 19.85 5.22
C LYS A 467 -51.11 20.33 4.01
N ALA A 468 -51.80 20.52 2.88
CA ALA A 468 -51.23 21.17 1.71
C ALA A 468 -51.32 22.69 1.87
N ALA A 469 -50.23 23.40 1.57
CA ALA A 469 -50.18 24.86 1.50
C ALA A 469 -49.35 25.26 0.27
N GLY A 470 -50.02 25.74 -0.77
CA GLY A 470 -49.37 26.23 -1.98
C GLY A 470 -48.77 27.62 -1.78
N THR A 471 -47.58 27.86 -2.33
CA THR A 471 -47.00 29.20 -2.48
C THR A 471 -46.45 29.35 -3.89
N ASP A 472 -46.93 30.34 -4.62
CA ASP A 472 -46.42 30.68 -5.95
C ASP A 472 -45.09 31.45 -5.83
N ARG A 473 -44.21 31.29 -6.82
CA ARG A 473 -42.87 31.88 -6.89
C ARG A 473 -42.50 32.19 -8.34
N THR A 474 -43.00 33.31 -8.85
CA THR A 474 -42.63 33.87 -10.15
C THR A 474 -41.18 34.40 -10.14
N SER A 475 -40.43 34.18 -11.22
CA SER A 475 -39.06 34.66 -11.39
C SER A 475 -38.95 35.67 -12.55
N PHE A 476 -38.01 36.62 -12.43
CA PHE A 476 -37.77 37.68 -13.40
C PHE A 476 -36.46 37.45 -14.17
N ALA A 477 -36.37 37.96 -15.40
CA ALA A 477 -35.24 37.78 -16.32
C ALA A 477 -34.11 38.83 -16.11
N PRO A 478 -32.95 38.72 -16.79
CA PRO A 478 -31.92 39.76 -16.82
C PRO A 478 -32.24 40.83 -17.88
N TYR A 479 -31.92 42.10 -17.62
CA TYR A 479 -31.91 43.16 -18.65
C TYR A 479 -30.61 43.19 -19.46
N ASP A 480 -30.70 43.83 -20.62
CA ASP A 480 -29.71 43.98 -21.69
C ASP A 480 -29.62 45.47 -22.10
N ASP A 481 -28.41 46.04 -22.14
CA ASP A 481 -28.16 47.48 -22.23
C ASP A 481 -27.21 47.92 -23.36
N GLU A 482 -26.96 47.07 -24.37
CA GLU A 482 -26.06 47.40 -25.49
C GLU A 482 -26.75 48.19 -26.65
N PRO A 483 -26.17 49.30 -27.15
CA PRO A 483 -26.79 50.15 -28.17
C PRO A 483 -26.62 49.62 -29.62
N LYS A 484 -27.63 49.82 -30.47
CA LYS A 484 -27.69 49.25 -31.84
C LYS A 484 -27.40 50.23 -32.97
N GLN A 485 -26.47 49.88 -33.86
CA GLN A 485 -26.40 50.33 -35.26
C GLN A 485 -25.58 49.30 -36.08
N GLY A 486 -25.93 48.88 -37.30
CA GLY A 486 -27.08 49.22 -38.15
C GLY A 486 -27.41 48.10 -39.18
N VAL A 487 -28.22 48.44 -40.20
CA VAL A 487 -28.75 47.54 -41.27
C VAL A 487 -27.82 47.51 -42.52
N LYS A 488 -27.94 46.66 -43.57
CA LYS A 488 -29.08 45.94 -44.21
C LYS A 488 -28.58 44.59 -44.89
N PRO A 489 -29.25 43.88 -45.85
CA PRO A 489 -29.11 42.42 -46.07
C PRO A 489 -28.33 42.10 -47.40
N GLU A 490 -28.24 40.90 -48.02
CA GLU A 490 -29.21 39.83 -48.28
C GLU A 490 -28.65 38.39 -48.39
N THR A 491 -29.59 37.43 -48.34
CA THR A 491 -29.56 35.96 -48.50
C THR A 491 -29.14 35.43 -49.89
N PRO A 492 -29.05 34.08 -50.14
CA PRO A 492 -29.00 32.91 -49.23
C PRO A 492 -27.90 31.87 -49.58
N SER A 493 -27.76 30.80 -48.78
CA SER A 493 -27.69 29.42 -49.31
C SER A 493 -27.89 28.36 -48.20
N GLU A 494 -29.05 27.70 -48.18
CA GLU A 494 -29.21 26.39 -47.53
C GLU A 494 -29.15 25.29 -48.61
N THR A 495 -28.51 24.16 -48.31
CA THR A 495 -28.73 22.91 -49.03
C THR A 495 -28.67 21.71 -48.09
N GLU A 496 -29.83 21.28 -47.58
CA GLU A 496 -30.17 19.87 -47.35
C GLU A 496 -31.67 19.65 -47.66
N THR A 497 -32.09 18.40 -47.87
CA THR A 497 -33.35 18.07 -48.57
C THR A 497 -34.46 17.50 -47.65
N PRO A 498 -35.74 17.74 -47.98
CA PRO A 498 -36.85 17.43 -47.07
C PRO A 498 -37.24 15.93 -47.03
N LYS A 499 -37.27 15.35 -45.82
CA LYS A 499 -37.79 14.00 -45.58
C LYS A 499 -39.33 14.00 -45.54
N LYS A 500 -39.96 13.11 -46.32
CA LYS A 500 -41.43 12.90 -46.33
C LYS A 500 -41.94 12.46 -44.96
N LYS A 501 -42.94 13.17 -44.42
CA LYS A 501 -43.69 12.73 -43.22
C LYS A 501 -44.51 11.47 -43.54
N LYS A 502 -44.47 10.46 -42.66
CA LYS A 502 -45.38 9.31 -42.70
C LYS A 502 -46.80 9.74 -42.29
N LYS A 503 -47.83 9.01 -42.73
CA LYS A 503 -49.21 9.26 -42.30
C LYS A 503 -49.49 8.58 -40.95
N PHE A 504 -50.16 9.29 -40.05
CA PHE A 504 -50.57 8.78 -38.74
C PHE A 504 -51.51 7.57 -38.87
N SER A 505 -51.25 6.50 -38.11
CA SER A 505 -51.98 5.22 -38.21
C SER A 505 -52.84 4.96 -36.98
N TRP A 506 -54.10 5.38 -37.05
CA TRP A 506 -55.11 5.11 -36.01
C TRP A 506 -55.27 3.62 -35.70
N GLY A 507 -55.07 2.74 -36.68
CA GLY A 507 -55.06 1.29 -36.48
C GLY A 507 -53.89 0.80 -35.61
N LYS A 508 -52.67 1.31 -35.84
CA LYS A 508 -51.50 1.02 -35.00
C LYS A 508 -51.70 1.57 -33.58
N LEU A 509 -52.25 2.78 -33.46
CA LEU A 509 -52.54 3.40 -32.16
C LEU A 509 -53.52 2.55 -31.33
N ALA A 510 -54.65 2.17 -31.92
CA ALA A 510 -55.66 1.35 -31.25
C ALA A 510 -55.12 -0.03 -30.86
N ALA A 511 -54.33 -0.67 -31.73
CA ALA A 511 -53.69 -1.96 -31.42
C ALA A 511 -52.70 -1.84 -30.26
N ASN A 512 -51.85 -0.80 -30.25
CA ASN A 512 -50.86 -0.59 -29.20
C ASN A 512 -51.51 -0.27 -27.84
N VAL A 513 -52.53 0.60 -27.83
CA VAL A 513 -53.30 0.92 -26.62
C VAL A 513 -54.01 -0.33 -26.06
N LEU A 514 -54.66 -1.12 -26.90
CA LEU A 514 -55.34 -2.36 -26.46
C LEU A 514 -54.34 -3.41 -25.93
N GLY A 515 -53.21 -3.62 -26.61
CA GLY A 515 -52.17 -4.52 -26.15
C GLY A 515 -51.52 -4.07 -24.83
N ALA A 516 -51.34 -2.76 -24.64
CA ALA A 516 -50.74 -2.20 -23.44
C ALA A 516 -51.70 -2.25 -22.24
N LEU A 517 -53.01 -1.99 -22.45
CA LEU A 517 -54.02 -2.23 -21.42
C LEU A 517 -54.13 -3.72 -21.04
N ALA A 518 -53.83 -4.64 -21.96
CA ALA A 518 -53.68 -6.06 -21.60
C ALA A 518 -52.43 -6.32 -20.75
N VAL A 519 -51.32 -5.62 -20.96
CA VAL A 519 -50.14 -5.65 -20.06
C VAL A 519 -50.50 -5.12 -18.66
N VAL A 520 -51.22 -4.00 -18.55
CA VAL A 520 -51.74 -3.47 -17.28
C VAL A 520 -52.55 -4.54 -16.53
N ALA A 521 -53.48 -5.20 -17.23
CA ALA A 521 -54.31 -6.26 -16.65
C ALA A 521 -53.49 -7.49 -16.19
N VAL A 522 -52.46 -7.89 -16.96
CA VAL A 522 -51.56 -8.98 -16.58
C VAL A 522 -50.72 -8.62 -15.35
N VAL A 523 -50.18 -7.40 -15.27
CA VAL A 523 -49.41 -6.94 -14.09
C VAL A 523 -50.29 -6.95 -12.83
N ALA A 524 -51.53 -6.45 -12.92
CA ALA A 524 -52.46 -6.46 -11.80
C ALA A 524 -52.77 -7.90 -11.30
N VAL A 525 -52.94 -8.86 -12.22
CA VAL A 525 -53.16 -10.28 -11.88
C VAL A 525 -51.91 -10.92 -11.28
N VAL A 526 -50.71 -10.64 -11.80
CA VAL A 526 -49.45 -11.17 -11.24
C VAL A 526 -49.24 -10.62 -9.83
N ALA A 527 -49.40 -9.31 -9.62
CA ALA A 527 -49.27 -8.68 -8.32
C ALA A 527 -50.29 -9.25 -7.30
N ALA A 528 -51.53 -9.50 -7.73
CA ALA A 528 -52.55 -10.17 -6.90
C ALA A 528 -52.13 -11.57 -6.45
N VAL A 529 -51.57 -12.38 -7.36
CA VAL A 529 -51.10 -13.74 -7.05
C VAL A 529 -49.89 -13.74 -6.13
N THR A 530 -48.91 -12.85 -6.34
CA THR A 530 -47.73 -12.71 -5.46
C THR A 530 -48.11 -12.27 -4.05
N VAL A 531 -49.13 -11.42 -3.90
CA VAL A 531 -49.66 -11.01 -2.59
C VAL A 531 -50.43 -12.15 -1.91
N ALA A 532 -51.18 -12.95 -2.68
CA ALA A 532 -51.92 -14.11 -2.16
C ALA A 532 -51.00 -15.24 -1.65
N THR A 533 -49.93 -15.57 -2.37
CA THR A 533 -49.00 -16.65 -1.97
C THR A 533 -48.15 -16.30 -0.75
N LEU A 534 -48.08 -15.02 -0.38
CA LEU A 534 -47.43 -14.53 0.84
C LEU A 534 -48.41 -14.36 2.02
N GLY A 535 -49.65 -14.84 1.90
CA GLY A 535 -50.61 -14.95 3.00
C GLY A 535 -51.37 -13.66 3.35
N ALA A 536 -51.40 -12.67 2.48
CA ALA A 536 -52.16 -11.44 2.70
C ALA A 536 -53.65 -11.61 2.37
N GLY A 537 -54.52 -10.99 3.18
CA GLY A 537 -55.99 -11.06 2.99
C GLY A 537 -56.50 -10.30 1.76
N ALA A 538 -57.67 -10.71 1.26
CA ALA A 538 -58.26 -10.24 0.00
C ALA A 538 -58.38 -8.71 -0.16
N VAL A 539 -58.51 -7.96 0.94
CA VAL A 539 -58.59 -6.49 0.94
C VAL A 539 -57.27 -5.85 0.48
N VAL A 540 -56.12 -6.44 0.81
CA VAL A 540 -54.80 -5.96 0.34
C VAL A 540 -54.66 -6.23 -1.16
N ILE A 541 -55.08 -7.41 -1.62
CA ILE A 541 -55.10 -7.78 -3.04
C ILE A 541 -55.89 -6.76 -3.86
N GLY A 542 -57.08 -6.37 -3.39
CA GLY A 542 -57.90 -5.35 -4.06
C GLY A 542 -57.22 -3.98 -4.21
N ALA A 543 -56.50 -3.51 -3.17
CA ALA A 543 -55.80 -2.23 -3.21
C ALA A 543 -54.60 -2.24 -4.17
N VAL A 544 -53.84 -3.34 -4.21
CA VAL A 544 -52.71 -3.54 -5.14
C VAL A 544 -53.19 -3.59 -6.59
N VAL A 545 -54.28 -4.32 -6.85
CA VAL A 545 -54.92 -4.40 -8.18
C VAL A 545 -55.42 -3.03 -8.63
N ALA A 546 -56.10 -2.28 -7.76
CA ALA A 546 -56.63 -0.96 -8.09
C ALA A 546 -55.51 0.05 -8.42
N GLY A 547 -54.45 0.10 -7.63
CA GLY A 547 -53.29 0.97 -7.88
C GLY A 547 -52.58 0.64 -9.20
N ALA A 548 -52.36 -0.64 -9.47
CA ALA A 548 -51.76 -1.11 -10.71
C ALA A 548 -52.57 -0.70 -11.95
N VAL A 549 -53.88 -0.94 -11.93
CA VAL A 549 -54.77 -0.65 -13.07
C VAL A 549 -54.90 0.86 -13.32
N ALA A 550 -54.97 1.67 -12.27
CA ALA A 550 -55.09 3.12 -12.40
C ALA A 550 -53.84 3.75 -13.04
N ALA A 551 -52.65 3.52 -12.46
CA ALA A 551 -51.41 4.14 -12.93
C ALA A 551 -51.04 3.68 -14.36
N GLY A 552 -51.09 2.37 -14.62
CA GLY A 552 -50.84 1.82 -15.96
C GLY A 552 -51.82 2.31 -17.02
N GLY A 553 -53.11 2.42 -16.68
CA GLY A 553 -54.13 2.95 -17.59
C GLY A 553 -53.92 4.42 -17.96
N ILE A 554 -53.56 5.25 -16.98
CA ILE A 554 -53.25 6.68 -17.18
C ILE A 554 -52.00 6.84 -18.06
N ALA A 555 -50.93 6.06 -17.82
CA ALA A 555 -49.71 6.11 -18.61
C ALA A 555 -49.95 5.78 -20.10
N VAL A 556 -50.71 4.71 -20.38
CA VAL A 556 -51.11 4.35 -21.76
C VAL A 556 -51.96 5.45 -22.42
N GLY A 557 -52.88 6.06 -21.67
CA GLY A 557 -53.68 7.19 -22.16
C GLY A 557 -52.83 8.43 -22.49
N ALA A 558 -51.90 8.81 -21.60
CA ALA A 558 -50.99 9.93 -21.80
C ALA A 558 -50.08 9.71 -23.03
N LYS A 559 -49.55 8.50 -23.23
CA LYS A 559 -48.75 8.14 -24.41
C LYS A 559 -49.56 8.22 -25.70
N ALA A 560 -50.82 7.76 -25.68
CA ALA A 560 -51.73 7.89 -26.82
C ALA A 560 -52.04 9.35 -27.19
N VAL A 561 -52.24 10.23 -26.19
CA VAL A 561 -52.42 11.68 -26.42
C VAL A 561 -51.14 12.31 -26.97
N SER A 562 -49.96 11.91 -26.48
CA SER A 562 -48.66 12.35 -27.01
C SER A 562 -48.47 11.97 -28.48
N ASP A 563 -48.81 10.73 -28.85
CA ASP A 563 -48.76 10.22 -30.22
C ASP A 563 -49.68 11.01 -31.17
N ILE A 564 -50.93 11.23 -30.76
CA ILE A 564 -51.88 12.06 -31.52
C ILE A 564 -51.34 13.48 -31.69
N ARG A 565 -50.71 14.07 -30.65
CA ARG A 565 -50.15 15.43 -30.69
C ARG A 565 -48.90 15.54 -31.57
N ARG A 566 -48.05 14.50 -31.66
CA ARG A 566 -46.85 14.51 -32.53
C ARG A 566 -47.10 14.03 -33.96
N GLY A 567 -48.23 13.36 -34.21
CA GLY A 567 -48.61 12.87 -35.54
C GLY A 567 -47.87 11.60 -35.98
N GLU A 568 -47.21 10.89 -35.07
CA GLU A 568 -46.59 9.59 -35.29
C GLU A 568 -46.88 8.65 -34.10
N VAL A 569 -47.06 7.36 -34.38
CA VAL A 569 -47.43 6.35 -33.38
C VAL A 569 -46.21 5.56 -32.95
N SER A 570 -45.91 5.55 -31.65
CA SER A 570 -44.81 4.80 -31.03
C SER A 570 -44.92 3.30 -31.30
N ASP A 571 -43.84 2.55 -31.07
CA ASP A 571 -43.89 1.10 -31.22
C ASP A 571 -44.48 0.42 -29.98
N PHE A 572 -44.92 -0.83 -30.16
CA PHE A 572 -45.65 -1.54 -29.11
C PHE A 572 -44.80 -1.72 -27.84
N GLY A 573 -43.48 -1.89 -28.00
CA GLY A 573 -42.53 -1.94 -26.87
C GLY A 573 -42.60 -0.70 -26.00
N ASP A 574 -42.68 0.50 -26.58
CA ASP A 574 -42.76 1.77 -25.83
C ASP A 574 -44.04 1.84 -25.00
N TYR A 575 -45.16 1.35 -25.53
CA TYR A 575 -46.45 1.32 -24.82
C TYR A 575 -46.48 0.24 -23.75
N ALA A 576 -45.94 -0.95 -24.03
CA ALA A 576 -45.86 -2.05 -23.09
C ALA A 576 -44.90 -1.73 -21.93
N ALA A 577 -43.80 -1.03 -22.19
CA ALA A 577 -42.83 -0.61 -21.17
C ALA A 577 -43.44 0.39 -20.18
N ASP A 578 -44.05 1.48 -20.66
CA ASP A 578 -44.72 2.47 -19.80
C ASP A 578 -45.89 1.81 -19.02
N ALA A 579 -46.72 1.03 -19.71
CA ALA A 579 -47.81 0.29 -19.09
C ALA A 579 -47.31 -0.62 -17.96
N PHE A 580 -46.26 -1.40 -18.21
CA PHE A 580 -45.70 -2.33 -17.23
C PHE A 580 -45.04 -1.61 -16.05
N ARG A 581 -44.20 -0.62 -16.34
CA ARG A 581 -43.48 0.21 -15.36
C ARG A 581 -44.45 0.91 -14.42
N GLU A 582 -45.40 1.67 -14.95
CA GLU A 582 -46.32 2.46 -14.14
C GLU A 582 -47.39 1.58 -13.47
N SER A 583 -47.76 0.41 -14.05
CA SER A 583 -48.56 -0.59 -13.31
C SER A 583 -47.81 -1.19 -12.12
N MET A 584 -46.50 -1.44 -12.24
CA MET A 584 -45.69 -1.97 -11.14
C MET A 584 -45.46 -0.92 -10.04
N ILE A 585 -45.27 0.35 -10.40
CA ILE A 585 -45.23 1.48 -9.46
C ILE A 585 -46.60 1.63 -8.77
N GLY A 586 -47.69 1.65 -9.53
CA GLY A 586 -49.05 1.68 -8.98
C GLY A 586 -49.38 0.49 -8.07
N ALA A 587 -48.88 -0.71 -8.38
CA ALA A 587 -49.00 -1.89 -7.53
C ALA A 587 -48.24 -1.71 -6.20
N ALA A 588 -47.01 -1.18 -6.23
CA ALA A 588 -46.19 -0.93 -5.05
C ALA A 588 -46.78 0.19 -4.18
N SER A 589 -47.14 1.33 -4.76
CA SER A 589 -47.80 2.43 -4.04
C SER A 589 -49.18 2.02 -3.52
N GLY A 590 -49.94 1.18 -4.24
CA GLY A 590 -51.16 0.53 -3.75
C GLY A 590 -50.93 -0.43 -2.56
N ALA A 591 -49.81 -1.16 -2.54
CA ALA A 591 -49.42 -2.04 -1.42
C ALA A 591 -48.97 -1.26 -0.18
N ILE A 592 -48.32 -0.11 -0.37
CA ILE A 592 -47.72 0.71 0.71
C ILE A 592 -48.73 1.70 1.30
N PHE A 593 -49.62 2.27 0.47
CA PHE A 593 -50.54 3.36 0.84
C PHE A 593 -52.02 3.00 0.75
N GLY A 594 -52.38 1.79 0.31
CA GLY A 594 -53.76 1.28 0.40
C GLY A 594 -54.26 1.20 1.85
N PRO A 595 -55.59 1.10 2.10
CA PRO A 595 -56.20 1.33 3.41
C PRO A 595 -55.65 0.44 4.55
N PHE A 596 -55.24 -0.80 4.23
CA PHE A 596 -54.58 -1.77 5.12
C PHE A 596 -53.09 -1.51 5.46
N GLY A 597 -52.41 -0.54 4.83
CA GLY A 597 -50.94 -0.43 4.76
C GLY A 597 -50.20 -0.27 6.11
N SER A 598 -50.91 0.09 7.19
CA SER A 598 -50.37 0.19 8.56
C SER A 598 -50.34 -1.14 9.31
N GLY A 599 -51.41 -1.92 9.15
CA GLY A 599 -51.86 -2.90 10.15
C GLY A 599 -51.27 -4.30 10.00
N ALA A 600 -50.57 -4.57 8.90
CA ALA A 600 -50.04 -5.89 8.61
C ALA A 600 -48.98 -6.35 9.63
N SER A 601 -49.01 -7.65 9.93
CA SER A 601 -48.07 -8.35 10.81
C SER A 601 -46.63 -8.32 10.26
N LEU A 602 -45.66 -8.83 11.04
CA LEU A 602 -44.26 -8.94 10.62
C LEU A 602 -44.13 -9.61 9.24
N LEU A 603 -44.90 -10.67 8.97
CA LEU A 603 -44.92 -11.36 7.68
C LEU A 603 -45.34 -10.42 6.54
N GLY A 604 -46.41 -9.65 6.72
CA GLY A 604 -46.89 -8.69 5.72
C GLY A 604 -45.92 -7.52 5.51
N ARG A 605 -45.20 -7.09 6.55
CA ARG A 605 -44.14 -6.07 6.43
C ARG A 605 -42.92 -6.59 5.67
N MET A 606 -42.53 -7.85 5.88
CA MET A 606 -41.49 -8.51 5.07
C MET A 606 -41.96 -8.69 3.61
N ALA A 607 -43.21 -9.09 3.39
CA ALA A 607 -43.79 -9.23 2.05
C ALA A 607 -43.78 -7.92 1.25
N VAL A 608 -44.24 -6.80 1.84
CA VAL A 608 -44.26 -5.48 1.16
C VAL A 608 -42.85 -5.00 0.77
N ASN A 609 -41.84 -5.19 1.62
CA ASN A 609 -40.46 -4.81 1.30
C ASN A 609 -39.81 -5.80 0.31
N GLY A 610 -40.19 -7.09 0.32
CA GLY A 610 -39.81 -8.04 -0.71
C GLY A 610 -40.39 -7.69 -2.09
N ILE A 611 -41.65 -7.24 -2.14
CA ILE A 611 -42.29 -6.74 -3.37
C ILE A 611 -41.58 -5.48 -3.89
N SER A 612 -41.18 -4.57 -2.99
CA SER A 612 -40.38 -3.38 -3.36
C SER A 612 -39.01 -3.77 -3.93
N GLY A 613 -38.30 -4.71 -3.29
CA GLY A 613 -37.02 -5.24 -3.77
C GLY A 613 -37.11 -6.01 -5.09
N ALA A 614 -38.25 -6.67 -5.35
CA ALA A 614 -38.56 -7.23 -6.67
C ALA A 614 -38.72 -6.12 -7.71
N ALA A 615 -39.55 -5.10 -7.43
CA ALA A 615 -39.83 -4.00 -8.35
C ALA A 615 -38.56 -3.19 -8.70
N GLU A 616 -37.73 -2.83 -7.72
CA GLU A 616 -36.42 -2.19 -7.94
C GLU A 616 -35.55 -2.99 -8.93
N SER A 617 -35.45 -4.31 -8.71
CA SER A 617 -34.63 -5.24 -9.52
C SER A 617 -35.19 -5.50 -10.92
N ILE A 618 -36.51 -5.49 -11.08
CA ILE A 618 -37.19 -5.57 -12.37
C ILE A 618 -36.94 -4.30 -13.18
N VAL A 619 -37.04 -3.12 -12.56
CA VAL A 619 -36.88 -1.83 -13.24
C VAL A 619 -35.44 -1.61 -13.70
N SER A 620 -34.42 -1.92 -12.89
CA SER A 620 -33.01 -1.82 -13.34
C SER A 620 -32.71 -2.77 -14.51
N GLN A 621 -33.16 -4.02 -14.43
CA GLN A 621 -32.98 -5.02 -15.50
C GLN A 621 -33.74 -4.73 -16.81
N LEU A 622 -34.65 -3.74 -16.82
CA LEU A 622 -35.32 -3.23 -18.01
C LEU A 622 -34.82 -1.85 -18.47
N THR A 623 -34.02 -1.16 -17.64
CA THR A 623 -33.47 0.18 -17.95
C THR A 623 -32.04 0.08 -18.46
N ASP A 624 -31.24 -0.85 -17.94
CA ASP A 624 -29.76 -0.82 -18.03
C ASP A 624 -29.15 -1.89 -18.97
N ASN A 625 -29.96 -2.65 -19.72
CA ASN A 625 -29.64 -4.06 -19.99
C ASN A 625 -29.60 -4.50 -21.47
N GLU A 626 -28.42 -4.80 -21.99
CA GLU A 626 -28.21 -5.51 -23.28
C GLU A 626 -28.15 -7.05 -23.13
N GLU A 627 -27.98 -7.59 -21.92
CA GLU A 627 -27.74 -9.04 -21.66
C GLU A 627 -28.99 -9.83 -21.19
N GLY A 628 -30.18 -9.23 -21.24
CA GLY A 628 -31.45 -9.94 -21.07
C GLY A 628 -31.90 -10.18 -19.62
N PHE A 629 -33.17 -10.59 -19.45
CA PHE A 629 -33.90 -10.44 -18.19
C PHE A 629 -33.78 -11.65 -17.24
N SER A 630 -33.38 -11.43 -15.98
CA SER A 630 -33.05 -12.48 -15.02
C SER A 630 -33.98 -12.53 -13.79
N TRP A 631 -35.01 -13.37 -13.88
CA TRP A 631 -35.93 -13.66 -12.75
C TRP A 631 -35.23 -14.21 -11.49
N LYS A 632 -34.02 -14.78 -11.60
CA LYS A 632 -33.21 -15.18 -10.44
C LYS A 632 -32.72 -13.97 -9.64
N GLN A 633 -32.30 -12.89 -10.31
CA GLN A 633 -31.90 -11.64 -9.65
C GLN A 633 -33.11 -10.97 -8.98
N VAL A 634 -34.27 -10.94 -9.66
CA VAL A 634 -35.53 -10.40 -9.10
C VAL A 634 -35.88 -11.08 -7.78
N ALA A 635 -35.88 -12.42 -7.74
CA ALA A 635 -36.20 -13.17 -6.53
C ALA A 635 -35.15 -13.03 -5.42
N PHE A 636 -33.87 -12.88 -5.78
CA PHE A 636 -32.78 -12.65 -4.82
C PHE A 636 -32.88 -11.26 -4.17
N SER A 637 -33.13 -10.21 -4.96
CA SER A 637 -33.38 -8.85 -4.48
C SER A 637 -34.63 -8.78 -3.58
N ALA A 638 -35.70 -9.47 -3.95
CA ALA A 638 -36.89 -9.61 -3.12
C ALA A 638 -36.58 -10.30 -1.78
N GLY A 639 -35.82 -11.41 -1.80
CA GLY A 639 -35.41 -12.14 -0.61
C GLY A 639 -34.58 -11.30 0.36
N ILE A 640 -33.59 -10.53 -0.15
CA ILE A 640 -32.76 -9.64 0.67
C ILE A 640 -33.60 -8.50 1.28
N SER A 641 -34.43 -7.83 0.50
CA SER A 641 -35.25 -6.72 1.00
C SER A 641 -36.31 -7.17 2.01
N ALA A 642 -36.85 -8.38 1.86
CA ALA A 642 -37.70 -8.99 2.88
C ALA A 642 -36.92 -9.35 4.16
N ALA A 643 -35.74 -9.95 4.04
CA ALA A 643 -34.91 -10.37 5.17
C ALA A 643 -34.36 -9.18 5.99
N THR A 644 -34.08 -8.05 5.34
CA THR A 644 -33.55 -6.84 6.00
C THR A 644 -34.49 -6.31 7.08
N VAL A 645 -35.81 -6.43 6.90
CA VAL A 645 -36.80 -6.03 7.91
C VAL A 645 -36.82 -7.02 9.09
N GLY A 646 -36.69 -8.33 8.82
CA GLY A 646 -36.68 -9.36 9.87
C GLY A 646 -35.49 -9.26 10.84
N LEU A 647 -34.37 -8.70 10.39
CA LEU A 647 -33.18 -8.43 11.22
C LEU A 647 -33.27 -7.13 12.04
N LEU A 648 -34.26 -6.26 11.77
CA LEU A 648 -34.40 -4.94 12.39
C LEU A 648 -35.55 -4.86 13.42
N ASP A 649 -36.35 -5.91 13.62
CA ASP A 649 -37.34 -5.95 14.70
C ASP A 649 -36.69 -6.32 16.04
N ALA A 650 -36.66 -5.34 16.95
CA ALA A 650 -36.01 -5.45 18.26
C ALA A 650 -36.56 -6.59 19.15
N LYS A 651 -37.77 -7.12 18.89
CA LYS A 651 -38.30 -8.27 19.65
C LYS A 651 -37.59 -9.60 19.37
N ILE A 652 -36.90 -9.73 18.23
CA ILE A 652 -36.15 -10.95 17.87
C ILE A 652 -34.71 -10.85 18.40
N VAL A 653 -34.06 -9.70 18.23
CA VAL A 653 -32.67 -9.43 18.65
C VAL A 653 -32.45 -9.79 20.13
N GLY A 654 -33.42 -9.50 21.00
CA GLY A 654 -33.32 -9.77 22.43
C GLY A 654 -33.40 -11.24 22.86
N LYS A 655 -33.60 -12.21 21.96
CA LYS A 655 -33.79 -13.63 22.34
C LYS A 655 -32.98 -14.68 21.58
N THR A 656 -32.38 -14.39 20.43
CA THR A 656 -31.64 -15.39 19.62
C THR A 656 -30.14 -15.12 19.46
N VAL A 657 -29.63 -13.94 19.80
CA VAL A 657 -28.19 -13.62 19.61
C VAL A 657 -27.27 -14.48 20.52
N GLY A 658 -27.75 -14.92 21.68
CA GLY A 658 -26.96 -15.68 22.65
C GLY A 658 -26.57 -17.11 22.22
N GLU A 659 -27.36 -17.77 21.37
CA GLU A 659 -27.15 -19.19 21.01
C GLU A 659 -26.64 -19.38 19.56
N TYR A 660 -26.82 -18.38 18.68
CA TYR A 660 -26.58 -18.54 17.24
C TYR A 660 -25.16 -18.22 16.74
N ILE A 661 -24.27 -17.72 17.60
CA ILE A 661 -22.87 -17.41 17.21
C ILE A 661 -22.06 -18.71 16.93
N GLY A 662 -22.53 -19.87 17.40
CA GLY A 662 -21.75 -21.11 17.36
C GLY A 662 -21.74 -21.94 16.06
N GLN A 663 -22.74 -21.83 15.15
CA GLN A 663 -22.85 -22.79 14.02
C GLN A 663 -23.43 -22.23 12.70
N GLY A 664 -22.56 -22.09 11.70
CA GLY A 664 -22.77 -22.53 10.31
C GLY A 664 -23.93 -21.94 9.48
N ALA A 665 -23.59 -21.13 8.47
CA ALA A 665 -24.53 -20.46 7.56
C ALA A 665 -25.41 -21.38 6.66
N ASN A 666 -25.27 -22.70 6.72
CA ASN A 666 -25.88 -23.64 5.76
C ASN A 666 -27.34 -24.09 6.08
N LYS A 667 -27.94 -23.69 7.20
CA LYS A 667 -29.29 -24.16 7.60
C LYS A 667 -30.47 -23.31 7.12
N VAL A 668 -30.26 -22.10 6.61
CA VAL A 668 -31.36 -21.18 6.22
C VAL A 668 -31.87 -21.43 4.78
N ALA A 669 -31.01 -21.90 3.88
CA ALA A 669 -31.31 -22.00 2.45
C ALA A 669 -32.42 -22.99 2.01
N PRO A 670 -32.57 -24.21 2.58
CA PRO A 670 -33.35 -25.27 1.91
C PRO A 670 -34.84 -24.97 1.69
N TRP A 671 -35.54 -24.42 2.69
CA TRP A 671 -36.97 -24.13 2.58
C TRP A 671 -37.26 -22.97 1.61
N LEU A 672 -36.36 -21.99 1.57
CA LEU A 672 -36.43 -20.79 0.75
C LEU A 672 -36.22 -21.15 -0.74
N VAL A 673 -35.20 -21.98 -1.03
CA VAL A 673 -34.91 -22.48 -2.39
C VAL A 673 -36.03 -23.41 -2.89
N ASN A 674 -36.51 -24.34 -2.08
CA ASN A 674 -37.54 -25.30 -2.49
C ASN A 674 -38.90 -24.62 -2.75
N GLY A 675 -39.27 -23.62 -1.94
CA GLY A 675 -40.48 -22.82 -2.18
C GLY A 675 -40.40 -22.02 -3.49
N MET A 676 -39.25 -21.42 -3.79
CA MET A 676 -39.02 -20.67 -5.03
C MET A 676 -39.05 -21.58 -6.28
N GLY A 677 -38.50 -22.80 -6.20
CA GLY A 677 -38.50 -23.76 -7.31
C GLY A 677 -39.93 -24.13 -7.77
N ALA A 678 -40.81 -24.46 -6.83
CA ALA A 678 -42.18 -24.87 -7.13
C ALA A 678 -43.04 -23.74 -7.77
N VAL A 679 -42.73 -22.47 -7.46
CA VAL A 679 -43.39 -21.31 -8.09
C VAL A 679 -42.86 -21.09 -9.50
N ALA A 680 -41.53 -21.14 -9.68
CA ALA A 680 -40.90 -20.99 -10.99
C ALA A 680 -41.36 -22.07 -12.00
N GLU A 681 -41.48 -23.32 -11.56
CA GLU A 681 -41.93 -24.43 -12.41
C GLU A 681 -43.40 -24.27 -12.85
N LYS A 682 -44.30 -23.91 -11.93
CA LYS A 682 -45.71 -23.66 -12.25
C LYS A 682 -45.90 -22.45 -13.16
N PHE A 683 -45.11 -21.39 -12.99
CA PHE A 683 -45.19 -20.21 -13.85
C PHE A 683 -44.54 -20.46 -15.22
N GLY A 684 -43.46 -21.23 -15.31
CA GLY A 684 -42.87 -21.69 -16.58
C GLY A 684 -43.88 -22.47 -17.44
N LYS A 685 -44.69 -23.35 -16.80
CA LYS A 685 -45.80 -24.08 -17.44
C LYS A 685 -46.99 -23.19 -17.85
N PHE A 686 -47.03 -21.92 -17.44
CA PHE A 686 -47.99 -20.91 -17.89
C PHE A 686 -47.42 -20.03 -19.00
N VAL A 687 -46.17 -19.55 -18.84
CA VAL A 687 -45.44 -18.78 -19.87
C VAL A 687 -45.27 -19.59 -21.16
N GLY A 688 -44.96 -20.89 -21.05
CA GLY A 688 -44.87 -21.81 -22.19
C GLY A 688 -46.18 -22.02 -22.96
N LYS A 689 -47.34 -21.60 -22.39
CA LYS A 689 -48.62 -21.53 -23.13
C LYS A 689 -48.84 -20.16 -23.76
N ILE A 690 -48.35 -19.08 -23.15
CA ILE A 690 -48.45 -17.72 -23.73
C ILE A 690 -47.73 -17.65 -25.08
N SER A 691 -46.63 -18.38 -25.26
CA SER A 691 -45.94 -18.53 -26.55
C SER A 691 -46.78 -19.16 -27.68
N GLU A 692 -47.92 -19.78 -27.39
CA GLU A 692 -48.84 -20.36 -28.39
C GLU A 692 -50.05 -19.44 -28.71
N TRP A 693 -50.24 -18.33 -27.99
CA TRP A 693 -51.52 -17.59 -27.95
C TRP A 693 -51.76 -16.59 -29.10
N GLY A 694 -51.38 -16.95 -30.32
CA GLY A 694 -51.48 -16.09 -31.50
C GLY A 694 -52.91 -15.77 -32.01
N ASN A 695 -53.97 -16.45 -31.52
CA ASN A 695 -55.31 -16.36 -32.16
C ASN A 695 -56.55 -16.34 -31.23
N ILE A 696 -56.42 -16.44 -29.89
CA ILE A 696 -57.58 -16.68 -29.00
C ILE A 696 -58.17 -15.38 -28.39
N GLY A 697 -58.03 -14.25 -29.08
CA GLY A 697 -58.63 -12.96 -28.65
C GLY A 697 -60.17 -12.89 -28.73
N LYS A 698 -60.84 -13.88 -29.32
CA LYS A 698 -62.30 -13.84 -29.63
C LYS A 698 -63.21 -14.72 -28.77
N SER A 699 -62.69 -15.70 -28.02
CA SER A 699 -63.54 -16.58 -27.18
C SER A 699 -63.77 -16.02 -25.77
N TYR A 700 -62.71 -15.52 -25.11
CA TYR A 700 -62.78 -15.13 -23.70
C TYR A 700 -63.74 -13.96 -23.42
N LEU A 701 -63.92 -13.06 -24.39
CA LEU A 701 -64.89 -11.97 -24.34
C LEU A 701 -66.37 -12.42 -24.38
N LYS A 702 -66.65 -13.71 -24.62
CA LYS A 702 -68.01 -14.20 -24.89
C LYS A 702 -68.73 -14.83 -23.69
N GLU A 703 -68.04 -15.23 -22.62
CA GLU A 703 -68.65 -16.03 -21.53
C GLU A 703 -68.72 -15.37 -20.14
N LYS A 704 -67.85 -14.41 -19.76
CA LYS A 704 -67.81 -13.88 -18.37
C LYS A 704 -67.68 -12.35 -18.25
N GLY A 705 -68.38 -11.60 -19.09
CA GLY A 705 -68.39 -10.12 -19.07
C GLY A 705 -69.78 -9.49 -18.91
N THR A 706 -70.22 -9.22 -17.67
CA THR A 706 -71.58 -8.65 -17.44
C THR A 706 -71.65 -7.47 -16.47
N LEU A 707 -70.65 -7.27 -15.58
CA LEU A 707 -70.67 -6.18 -14.58
C LEU A 707 -69.77 -4.98 -14.93
N VAL A 708 -68.58 -5.21 -15.50
CA VAL A 708 -67.60 -4.13 -15.79
C VAL A 708 -67.99 -3.30 -17.03
N ILE A 709 -68.66 -3.90 -18.01
CA ILE A 709 -68.91 -3.28 -19.33
C ILE A 709 -69.97 -2.16 -19.28
N LYS A 710 -70.75 -2.02 -18.20
CA LYS A 710 -71.77 -0.96 -18.09
C LYS A 710 -71.18 0.42 -17.82
N GLY A 711 -70.18 0.55 -16.94
CA GLY A 711 -69.56 1.85 -16.61
C GLY A 711 -68.79 2.44 -17.80
N LEU A 712 -67.93 1.62 -18.41
CA LEU A 712 -67.10 1.97 -19.58
C LEU A 712 -67.87 2.50 -20.80
N LYS A 713 -69.19 2.30 -20.90
CA LYS A 713 -70.01 2.85 -21.99
C LYS A 713 -70.48 4.29 -21.77
N GLN A 714 -70.37 4.82 -20.54
CA GLN A 714 -70.88 6.15 -20.22
C GLN A 714 -69.78 7.22 -20.36
N GLU A 715 -68.61 7.00 -19.74
CA GLU A 715 -67.44 7.91 -19.83
C GLU A 715 -66.97 8.13 -21.28
N VAL A 716 -66.96 7.06 -22.10
CA VAL A 716 -66.59 7.10 -23.53
C VAL A 716 -67.53 8.01 -24.34
N LYS A 717 -68.77 8.23 -23.90
CA LYS A 717 -69.70 9.13 -24.57
C LYS A 717 -69.38 10.60 -24.29
N GLU A 718 -69.16 10.95 -23.02
CA GLU A 718 -68.89 12.32 -22.57
C GLU A 718 -67.57 12.86 -23.15
N ILE A 719 -66.57 11.99 -23.33
CA ILE A 719 -65.33 12.29 -24.05
C ILE A 719 -65.60 12.56 -25.55
N GLY A 720 -66.49 11.80 -26.18
CA GLY A 720 -66.85 11.96 -27.60
C GLY A 720 -67.52 13.31 -27.90
N ASP A 721 -68.47 13.71 -27.07
CA ASP A 721 -69.19 14.98 -27.21
C ASP A 721 -68.23 16.19 -26.98
N SER A 722 -67.30 16.08 -26.03
CA SER A 722 -66.26 17.08 -25.76
C SER A 722 -65.31 17.31 -26.95
N VAL A 723 -64.95 16.24 -27.67
CA VAL A 723 -64.07 16.31 -28.86
C VAL A 723 -64.75 16.96 -30.06
N GLN A 724 -66.08 16.86 -30.19
CA GLN A 724 -66.83 17.57 -31.24
C GLN A 724 -66.82 19.08 -31.03
N ALA A 725 -66.98 19.55 -29.78
CA ALA A 725 -66.91 20.98 -29.45
C ALA A 725 -65.53 21.57 -29.82
N LEU A 726 -64.45 20.88 -29.45
CA LEU A 726 -63.08 21.35 -29.70
C LEU A 726 -62.76 21.46 -31.21
N LYS A 727 -63.27 20.53 -32.03
CA LYS A 727 -63.10 20.56 -33.49
C LYS A 727 -63.71 21.81 -34.13
N LYS A 728 -64.81 22.33 -33.60
CA LYS A 728 -65.46 23.53 -34.14
C LYS A 728 -64.64 24.79 -33.90
N THR A 729 -63.95 24.88 -32.76
CA THR A 729 -63.16 26.08 -32.38
C THR A 729 -61.79 26.15 -33.07
N ILE A 730 -61.25 25.02 -33.52
CA ILE A 730 -59.91 24.95 -34.16
C ILE A 730 -59.95 25.25 -35.67
N GLY A 731 -61.14 25.28 -36.30
CA GLY A 731 -61.28 25.48 -37.74
C GLY A 731 -61.02 26.90 -38.26
N ASP A 732 -61.15 27.91 -37.39
CA ASP A 732 -61.34 29.32 -37.83
C ASP A 732 -60.08 30.21 -37.67
N LEU A 733 -58.88 29.63 -37.48
CA LEU A 733 -57.63 30.37 -37.21
C LEU A 733 -56.44 29.90 -38.07
N GLU A 734 -56.19 30.61 -39.17
CA GLU A 734 -54.96 30.52 -39.95
C GLU A 734 -53.93 31.57 -39.51
N ILE A 735 -52.66 31.17 -39.27
CA ILE A 735 -51.44 31.98 -39.48
C ILE A 735 -50.17 31.09 -39.38
N PRO A 736 -49.05 31.41 -40.05
CA PRO A 736 -48.06 30.39 -40.47
C PRO A 736 -46.92 30.10 -39.48
N SER A 737 -46.17 29.04 -39.80
CA SER A 737 -45.05 28.52 -39.01
C SER A 737 -43.71 29.25 -39.25
N SER A 738 -43.04 29.73 -38.20
CA SER A 738 -41.55 29.67 -38.07
C SER A 738 -40.92 30.18 -36.75
N GLN A 739 -41.65 30.39 -35.63
CA GLN A 739 -41.03 30.70 -34.31
C GLN A 739 -41.97 30.35 -33.13
N SER A 740 -41.86 29.15 -32.54
CA SER A 740 -42.62 28.77 -31.33
C SER A 740 -42.20 27.45 -30.64
N LYS A 741 -41.00 26.91 -30.89
CA LYS A 741 -40.40 25.97 -29.91
C LYS A 741 -39.97 26.80 -28.69
N GLU A 742 -40.20 26.27 -27.49
CA GLU A 742 -39.90 26.90 -26.18
C GLU A 742 -40.85 28.02 -25.69
N ALA A 743 -42.17 27.79 -25.77
CA ALA A 743 -43.13 28.33 -24.79
C ALA A 743 -44.41 27.47 -24.71
N LEU A 744 -44.78 27.02 -23.49
CA LEU A 744 -46.13 26.63 -23.00
C LEU A 744 -46.11 25.51 -21.94
N VAL A 745 -45.65 25.85 -20.73
CA VAL A 745 -46.18 25.33 -19.46
C VAL A 745 -46.31 26.52 -18.50
N TYR A 746 -47.34 26.51 -17.64
CA TYR A 746 -47.80 27.55 -16.70
C TYR A 746 -48.86 28.54 -17.20
N GLY A 747 -49.87 28.76 -16.35
CA GLY A 747 -51.19 29.30 -16.70
C GLY A 747 -52.20 28.16 -16.88
N TYR A 748 -53.23 27.98 -16.02
CA TYR A 748 -53.69 28.78 -14.88
C TYR A 748 -54.25 27.85 -13.78
N MET A 749 -54.19 28.27 -12.51
CA MET A 749 -55.15 27.82 -11.48
C MET A 749 -55.44 28.95 -10.47
N SER A 750 -56.57 29.63 -10.68
CA SER A 750 -57.34 30.29 -9.62
C SER A 750 -58.78 30.45 -10.12
N PRO A 751 -59.82 30.21 -9.30
CA PRO A 751 -61.19 30.15 -9.79
C PRO A 751 -61.77 31.54 -10.11
N ASN A 752 -62.68 31.58 -11.10
CA ASN A 752 -63.57 32.71 -11.42
C ASN A 752 -62.94 33.94 -12.14
N LYS A 753 -62.08 33.72 -13.16
CA LYS A 753 -61.82 34.70 -14.24
C LYS A 753 -62.11 34.07 -15.61
N THR A 754 -62.40 34.89 -16.62
CA THR A 754 -62.59 34.46 -18.03
C THR A 754 -61.33 34.63 -18.86
N VAL A 755 -61.24 33.91 -19.99
CA VAL A 755 -60.03 33.82 -20.83
C VAL A 755 -59.61 35.18 -21.43
N ALA A 756 -60.57 36.07 -21.73
CA ALA A 756 -60.29 37.37 -22.33
C ALA A 756 -59.55 38.33 -21.37
N GLU A 757 -59.83 38.24 -20.07
CA GLU A 757 -59.27 39.14 -19.05
C GLU A 757 -57.77 38.88 -18.81
N ALA A 758 -57.36 37.60 -18.82
CA ALA A 758 -55.96 37.19 -18.64
C ALA A 758 -55.03 37.66 -19.80
N TRP A 759 -55.60 37.90 -20.99
CA TRP A 759 -54.82 38.32 -22.16
C TRP A 759 -54.36 39.79 -22.09
N GLN A 760 -55.16 40.67 -21.48
CA GLN A 760 -54.82 42.09 -21.41
C GLN A 760 -53.78 42.38 -20.32
N ASP A 761 -53.89 41.73 -19.14
CA ASP A 761 -52.89 41.79 -18.06
C ASP A 761 -51.45 41.44 -18.54
N THR A 762 -51.35 40.61 -19.59
CA THR A 762 -50.08 40.13 -20.17
C THR A 762 -49.33 41.20 -20.97
N LYS A 763 -50.02 42.20 -21.55
CA LYS A 763 -49.36 43.27 -22.34
C LYS A 763 -48.57 44.25 -21.47
N ASP A 764 -49.16 44.67 -20.36
CA ASP A 764 -48.63 45.77 -19.55
C ASP A 764 -47.36 45.36 -18.77
N ALA A 765 -47.23 44.07 -18.46
CA ALA A 765 -46.03 43.51 -17.83
C ALA A 765 -44.76 43.63 -18.72
N VAL A 766 -44.90 43.46 -20.04
CA VAL A 766 -43.77 43.50 -21.00
C VAL A 766 -43.12 44.89 -21.05
N SER A 767 -43.93 45.95 -20.90
CA SER A 767 -43.48 47.35 -20.98
C SER A 767 -42.43 47.73 -19.93
N LYS A 768 -42.50 47.14 -18.74
CA LYS A 768 -41.64 47.51 -17.58
C LYS A 768 -40.28 46.83 -17.55
N PHE A 769 -40.02 45.83 -18.40
CA PHE A 769 -38.85 44.95 -18.21
C PHE A 769 -37.52 45.49 -18.76
N LEU A 770 -37.45 46.78 -19.08
CA LEU A 770 -36.29 47.41 -19.71
C LEU A 770 -35.64 48.43 -18.74
N LYS A 771 -34.38 48.23 -18.24
CA LYS A 771 -33.62 49.04 -17.21
C LYS A 771 -32.53 48.24 -16.37
N LYS A 772 -31.28 48.74 -16.19
CA LYS A 772 -30.03 48.26 -15.44
C LYS A 772 -28.95 49.40 -15.52
N PRO A 773 -27.58 49.30 -15.49
CA PRO A 773 -26.53 48.33 -15.01
C PRO A 773 -26.04 48.59 -13.54
N ASP A 774 -24.83 48.38 -12.96
CA ASP A 774 -23.44 47.95 -13.33
C ASP A 774 -22.61 47.38 -12.11
N LYS A 775 -21.48 46.70 -12.38
CA LYS A 775 -20.17 46.55 -11.65
C LYS A 775 -19.92 45.85 -10.28
N PRO A 776 -18.72 45.21 -10.11
CA PRO A 776 -18.14 44.72 -8.83
C PRO A 776 -16.67 45.16 -8.50
N PRO A 777 -16.19 44.94 -7.25
CA PRO A 777 -14.77 45.01 -6.78
C PRO A 777 -14.22 43.62 -6.30
N GLU A 778 -12.96 43.32 -5.90
CA GLU A 778 -11.58 43.91 -5.98
C GLU A 778 -10.51 42.80 -5.59
N LYS A 779 -9.25 43.15 -5.21
CA LYS A 779 -8.15 42.22 -4.79
C LYS A 779 -7.37 42.69 -3.54
N LEU A 780 -6.46 41.85 -3.01
CA LEU A 780 -5.53 42.11 -1.88
C LEU A 780 -4.05 41.82 -2.26
N PRO A 781 -3.03 42.30 -1.49
CA PRO A 781 -1.72 42.73 -2.03
C PRO A 781 -0.55 41.72 -1.97
N GLU A 782 0.56 42.11 -2.60
CA GLU A 782 1.87 41.41 -2.68
C GLU A 782 2.83 41.70 -1.52
N ILE A 783 3.94 40.95 -1.46
CA ILE A 783 5.09 41.11 -0.55
C ILE A 783 6.39 40.99 -1.37
N GLU A 784 7.38 41.84 -1.10
CA GLU A 784 8.65 41.89 -1.83
C GLU A 784 9.61 40.71 -1.53
N LYS A 785 10.55 40.46 -2.46
CA LYS A 785 11.61 39.45 -2.33
C LYS A 785 12.96 40.09 -1.99
N PRO A 786 13.83 39.46 -1.19
CA PRO A 786 15.23 39.86 -1.05
C PRO A 786 16.06 39.60 -2.33
N ASP A 787 17.18 40.32 -2.46
CA ASP A 787 18.07 40.34 -3.63
C ASP A 787 19.06 39.15 -3.63
N PRO A 788 19.15 38.32 -4.70
CA PRO A 788 20.00 37.13 -4.75
C PRO A 788 21.48 37.45 -5.08
N GLY A 789 22.21 38.00 -4.11
CA GLY A 789 23.60 38.41 -4.26
C GLY A 789 24.65 37.48 -3.64
N GLY A 790 25.21 36.53 -4.40
CA GLY A 790 26.54 35.94 -4.11
C GLY A 790 26.69 34.43 -4.30
N THR A 791 27.40 34.01 -5.35
CA THR A 791 27.76 32.60 -5.59
C THR A 791 28.83 32.08 -4.63
N GLY A 792 28.44 31.32 -3.60
CA GLY A 792 29.38 30.67 -2.70
C GLY A 792 28.74 29.80 -1.63
N LYS A 793 28.97 28.48 -1.70
CA LYS A 793 28.38 27.46 -0.81
C LYS A 793 28.45 27.86 0.66
N THR A 794 27.30 28.21 1.24
CA THR A 794 27.17 28.51 2.67
C THR A 794 27.32 27.24 3.50
N SER A 795 27.92 27.36 4.69
CA SER A 795 28.05 26.24 5.62
C SER A 795 26.71 25.92 6.28
N GLN A 796 26.47 24.64 6.57
CA GLN A 796 25.23 24.15 7.21
C GLN A 796 24.88 24.91 8.50
N ALA A 797 25.89 25.34 9.28
CA ALA A 797 25.70 26.16 10.48
C ALA A 797 25.04 27.53 10.18
N LYS A 798 25.41 28.19 9.07
CA LYS A 798 24.80 29.47 8.65
C LYS A 798 23.37 29.27 8.12
N GLN A 799 23.13 28.17 7.41
CA GLN A 799 21.80 27.81 6.93
C GLN A 799 20.85 27.54 8.12
N GLN A 800 21.33 26.81 9.14
CA GLN A 800 20.59 26.61 10.39
C GLN A 800 20.34 27.93 11.14
N GLU A 801 21.35 28.79 11.29
CA GLU A 801 21.21 30.08 11.99
C GLU A 801 20.15 30.99 11.32
N ALA A 802 20.14 31.04 9.98
CA ALA A 802 19.17 31.80 9.21
C ALA A 802 17.76 31.19 9.29
N TYR A 803 17.65 29.85 9.24
CA TYR A 803 16.38 29.16 9.45
C TYR A 803 15.77 29.47 10.81
N GLU A 804 16.56 29.42 11.88
CA GLU A 804 16.09 29.75 13.23
C GLU A 804 15.62 31.20 13.35
N LYS A 805 16.36 32.16 12.78
CA LYS A 805 15.96 33.58 12.71
C LYS A 805 14.66 33.80 11.94
N ALA A 806 14.47 33.09 10.82
CA ALA A 806 13.25 33.18 10.03
C ALA A 806 12.04 32.59 10.78
N MET A 807 12.22 31.48 11.50
CA MET A 807 11.18 30.90 12.36
C MET A 807 10.79 31.84 13.50
N GLU A 808 11.75 32.52 14.15
CA GLU A 808 11.46 33.54 15.16
C GLU A 808 10.73 34.76 14.58
N HIS A 809 11.15 35.24 13.42
CA HIS A 809 10.51 36.37 12.73
C HIS A 809 9.06 36.04 12.35
N ALA A 810 8.83 34.87 11.77
CA ALA A 810 7.49 34.40 11.41
C ALA A 810 6.60 34.10 12.63
N ALA A 811 7.19 33.68 13.76
CA ALA A 811 6.47 33.52 15.03
C ALA A 811 6.02 34.87 15.61
N LYS A 812 6.90 35.89 15.59
CA LYS A 812 6.60 37.25 16.05
C LYS A 812 5.55 37.96 15.18
N ASN A 813 5.52 37.66 13.88
CA ASN A 813 4.62 38.25 12.91
C ASN A 813 3.34 37.43 12.64
N GLN A 814 2.97 36.50 13.53
CA GLN A 814 1.66 35.84 13.45
C GLN A 814 0.50 36.84 13.67
N PRO A 815 -0.60 36.76 12.91
CA PRO A 815 -1.76 37.61 13.14
C PRO A 815 -2.41 37.28 14.50
N PRO A 816 -2.81 38.29 15.29
CA PRO A 816 -3.31 38.09 16.66
C PRO A 816 -4.59 37.25 16.68
N TYR A 817 -4.69 36.34 17.67
CA TYR A 817 -5.84 35.44 17.79
C TYR A 817 -7.10 36.16 18.32
N THR A 818 -8.00 36.52 17.41
CA THR A 818 -9.21 37.32 17.70
C THR A 818 -10.46 36.52 18.08
N ARG A 819 -10.37 35.18 18.20
CA ARG A 819 -11.52 34.32 18.50
C ARG A 819 -11.63 34.05 20.01
N LYS A 820 -12.85 33.90 20.53
CA LYS A 820 -13.06 33.50 21.94
C LYS A 820 -12.65 32.03 22.15
N PRO A 821 -12.14 31.65 23.33
CA PRO A 821 -11.83 30.26 23.67
C PRO A 821 -13.05 29.33 23.51
N ASN A 822 -12.80 28.09 23.08
CA ASN A 822 -13.85 27.09 22.91
C ASN A 822 -14.35 26.61 24.28
N ALA A 823 -15.61 26.89 24.60
CA ALA A 823 -16.26 26.35 25.79
C ALA A 823 -16.37 24.80 25.70
N PRO A 824 -16.10 24.06 26.80
CA PRO A 824 -16.14 22.60 26.78
C PRO A 824 -17.49 22.00 26.40
N LYS A 825 -17.44 20.87 25.69
CA LYS A 825 -18.60 20.09 25.25
C LYS A 825 -18.49 18.67 25.81
N ASN A 826 -19.60 17.95 25.91
CA ASN A 826 -19.68 16.55 26.35
C ASN A 826 -19.19 16.30 27.80
N TYR A 827 -19.47 17.23 28.71
CA TYR A 827 -19.26 17.03 30.15
C TYR A 827 -20.46 16.31 30.82
N LYS A 828 -20.17 15.58 31.91
CA LYS A 828 -21.12 14.87 32.77
C LYS A 828 -21.73 15.77 33.85
N LYS A 829 -20.95 16.72 34.38
CA LYS A 829 -21.38 17.71 35.38
C LYS A 829 -20.65 19.03 35.15
N LYS A 830 -21.30 20.14 35.52
CA LYS A 830 -20.72 21.48 35.58
C LYS A 830 -21.05 22.10 36.94
N VAL A 831 -20.06 22.70 37.59
CA VAL A 831 -20.18 23.46 38.84
C VAL A 831 -19.51 24.81 38.61
N ARG A 832 -20.08 25.89 39.17
CA ARG A 832 -19.46 27.22 39.18
C ARG A 832 -19.01 27.52 40.60
N ASN A 833 -17.78 27.95 40.75
CA ASN A 833 -17.13 28.13 42.05
C ASN A 833 -17.17 29.61 42.47
N GLU A 834 -17.01 29.87 43.78
CA GLU A 834 -17.14 31.21 44.37
C GLU A 834 -16.02 32.17 43.94
N ASP A 835 -14.83 31.63 43.62
CA ASP A 835 -13.72 32.37 42.99
C ASP A 835 -14.03 32.85 41.56
N GLY A 836 -15.11 32.34 40.95
CA GLY A 836 -15.58 32.60 39.59
C GLY A 836 -15.09 31.62 38.54
N THR A 837 -14.28 30.61 38.90
CA THR A 837 -13.91 29.48 38.03
C THR A 837 -15.10 28.54 37.81
N THR A 838 -14.95 27.59 36.89
CA THR A 838 -15.97 26.59 36.58
C THR A 838 -15.36 25.20 36.49
N THR A 839 -15.71 24.31 37.41
CA THR A 839 -15.33 22.89 37.37
C THR A 839 -16.24 22.13 36.41
N TYR A 840 -15.64 21.42 35.45
CA TYR A 840 -16.32 20.48 34.57
C TYR A 840 -15.87 19.05 34.91
N THR A 841 -16.82 18.13 35.06
CA THR A 841 -16.55 16.69 35.19
C THR A 841 -16.77 16.02 33.83
N PHE A 842 -15.78 15.31 33.31
CA PHE A 842 -15.84 14.58 32.04
C PHE A 842 -15.56 13.09 32.26
N THR A 843 -16.21 12.21 31.49
CA THR A 843 -15.87 10.77 31.50
C THR A 843 -14.97 10.45 30.30
N SER A 844 -13.79 9.87 30.56
CA SER A 844 -12.84 9.52 29.50
C SER A 844 -13.29 8.28 28.74
N MET A 845 -13.59 8.44 27.45
CA MET A 845 -13.92 7.32 26.55
C MET A 845 -12.76 6.33 26.34
N LYS A 846 -11.53 6.64 26.79
CA LYS A 846 -10.37 5.74 26.66
C LYS A 846 -10.13 4.83 27.87
N ASN A 847 -10.58 5.22 29.07
CA ASN A 847 -10.31 4.45 30.29
C ASN A 847 -11.52 4.37 31.26
N GLY A 848 -12.66 4.94 30.91
CA GLY A 848 -13.91 4.89 31.68
C GLY A 848 -13.95 5.76 32.95
N LYS A 849 -12.85 6.43 33.31
CA LYS A 849 -12.77 7.23 34.55
C LYS A 849 -13.36 8.63 34.36
N ASP A 850 -13.92 9.17 35.44
CA ASP A 850 -14.30 10.59 35.53
C ASP A 850 -13.08 11.44 35.92
N TYR A 851 -12.90 12.57 35.24
CA TYR A 851 -11.89 13.58 35.50
C TYR A 851 -12.58 14.92 35.79
N GLN A 852 -12.03 15.72 36.71
CA GLN A 852 -12.54 17.05 37.04
C GLN A 852 -11.49 18.09 36.65
N VAL A 853 -11.85 19.03 35.78
CA VAL A 853 -10.96 20.09 35.30
C VAL A 853 -11.60 21.44 35.55
N ASN A 854 -10.86 22.34 36.18
CA ASN A 854 -11.29 23.72 36.42
C ASN A 854 -11.01 24.56 35.18
N PHE A 855 -11.92 25.46 34.85
CA PHE A 855 -11.74 26.47 33.81
C PHE A 855 -11.81 27.86 34.43
N ASP A 856 -10.96 28.77 33.95
CA ASP A 856 -10.89 30.15 34.42
C ASP A 856 -12.07 31.01 33.94
N LYS A 857 -11.96 32.33 34.14
CA LYS A 857 -13.00 33.32 33.76
C LYS A 857 -13.03 33.62 32.26
N GLU A 858 -12.00 33.25 31.52
CA GLU A 858 -11.84 33.55 30.09
C GLU A 858 -12.18 32.33 29.20
N GLY A 859 -12.07 31.12 29.76
CA GLY A 859 -12.43 29.85 29.13
C GLY A 859 -11.24 28.92 28.91
N PHE A 860 -10.11 29.11 29.59
CA PHE A 860 -8.96 28.22 29.54
C PHE A 860 -8.97 27.19 30.68
N PRO A 861 -8.49 25.95 30.46
CA PRO A 861 -8.36 24.94 31.51
C PRO A 861 -7.19 25.24 32.44
N ILE A 862 -7.38 24.96 33.72
CA ILE A 862 -6.37 24.98 34.77
C ILE A 862 -6.03 23.52 35.09
N PHE A 863 -4.96 23.01 34.49
CA PHE A 863 -4.50 21.63 34.64
C PHE A 863 -3.54 21.45 35.83
N GLY A 864 -3.51 20.24 36.40
CA GLY A 864 -2.50 19.83 37.38
C GLY A 864 -1.12 19.58 36.77
N SER A 865 -0.41 20.65 36.37
CA SER A 865 0.94 20.54 35.79
C SER A 865 1.96 19.96 36.77
N LYS A 866 2.76 19.00 36.28
CA LYS A 866 3.91 18.44 37.03
C LYS A 866 5.21 19.24 36.84
N TYR A 867 5.28 20.07 35.80
CA TYR A 867 6.43 20.90 35.42
C TYR A 867 6.03 21.91 34.33
N ASP A 868 6.37 23.17 34.55
CA ASP A 868 6.17 24.28 33.60
C ASP A 868 7.53 24.76 33.06
N THR A 869 7.57 25.17 31.79
CA THR A 869 8.80 25.64 31.14
C THR A 869 8.52 26.58 29.97
N ALA A 870 9.56 27.24 29.46
CA ALA A 870 9.49 28.06 28.25
C ALA A 870 10.05 27.30 27.04
N LEU A 871 9.27 27.24 25.96
CA LEU A 871 9.74 26.89 24.63
C LEU A 871 10.44 28.12 24.00
N PRO A 872 11.62 27.99 23.36
CA PRO A 872 12.22 29.08 22.61
C PRO A 872 11.40 29.46 21.37
N GLU A 873 11.39 30.76 21.02
CA GLU A 873 10.56 31.32 19.93
C GLU A 873 10.76 30.62 18.57
N LYS A 874 12.00 30.24 18.24
CA LYS A 874 12.33 29.48 17.01
C LYS A 874 11.55 28.16 16.86
N PHE A 875 11.06 27.59 17.96
CA PHE A 875 10.25 26.37 17.94
C PHE A 875 8.74 26.64 17.91
N TYR A 876 8.23 27.88 18.03
CA TYR A 876 6.77 28.14 18.13
C TYR A 876 5.97 27.58 16.94
N LEU A 877 6.53 27.67 15.73
CA LEU A 877 5.89 27.23 14.49
C LEU A 877 6.34 25.83 14.00
N GLU A 878 7.29 25.20 14.69
CA GLU A 878 7.68 23.79 14.46
C GLU A 878 6.50 22.83 14.76
N PRO A 879 6.44 21.62 14.18
CA PRO A 879 5.41 20.61 14.48
C PRO A 879 5.43 20.13 15.94
N ASP A 880 4.29 19.59 16.41
CA ASP A 880 4.13 19.15 17.81
C ASP A 880 5.23 18.14 18.20
N GLY A 881 5.64 17.25 17.28
CA GLY A 881 6.71 16.26 17.52
C GLY A 881 8.07 16.89 17.83
N VAL A 882 8.50 17.89 17.07
CA VAL A 882 9.80 18.57 17.26
C VAL A 882 9.81 19.36 18.56
N GLN A 883 8.71 20.08 18.85
CA GLN A 883 8.53 20.78 20.12
C GLN A 883 8.59 19.81 21.30
N PHE A 884 7.84 18.70 21.23
CA PHE A 884 7.74 17.74 22.31
C PHE A 884 9.03 16.95 22.52
N GLU A 885 9.82 16.69 21.48
CA GLU A 885 11.14 16.06 21.62
C GLU A 885 12.12 16.99 22.36
N TYR A 886 12.19 18.26 21.96
CA TYR A 886 13.01 19.28 22.63
C TYR A 886 12.61 19.44 24.10
N LEU A 887 11.31 19.62 24.37
CA LEU A 887 10.78 19.81 25.72
C LEU A 887 10.99 18.57 26.61
N SER A 888 10.86 17.35 26.06
CA SER A 888 11.08 16.11 26.80
C SER A 888 12.56 15.91 27.16
N LYS A 889 13.47 16.19 26.23
CA LYS A 889 14.93 16.18 26.49
C LYS A 889 15.33 17.24 27.51
N LYS A 890 14.74 18.45 27.45
CA LYS A 890 14.94 19.48 28.48
C LYS A 890 14.39 19.03 29.84
N LEU A 891 13.18 18.49 29.92
CA LEU A 891 12.61 17.98 31.16
C LEU A 891 13.49 16.88 31.78
N TYR A 892 14.06 15.98 30.98
CA TYR A 892 15.02 14.99 31.48
C TYR A 892 16.30 15.62 32.07
N ALA A 893 16.85 16.65 31.43
CA ALA A 893 17.99 17.39 31.98
C ALA A 893 17.63 18.11 33.29
N ASP A 894 16.49 18.79 33.34
CA ASP A 894 16.01 19.48 34.54
C ASP A 894 15.72 18.49 35.69
N ILE A 895 15.13 17.32 35.40
CA ILE A 895 14.96 16.19 36.35
C ILE A 895 16.32 15.72 36.88
N THR A 896 17.31 15.55 36.00
CA THR A 896 18.66 15.07 36.38
C THR A 896 19.38 16.08 37.29
N SER A 897 19.08 17.38 37.16
CA SER A 897 19.59 18.44 38.05
C SER A 897 18.78 18.65 39.34
N ASN A 898 17.58 18.09 39.46
CA ASN A 898 16.66 18.36 40.56
C ASN A 898 15.95 17.09 41.07
N SER A 899 16.51 16.49 42.12
CA SER A 899 15.97 15.27 42.75
C SER A 899 14.56 15.41 43.32
N LYS A 900 14.08 16.62 43.63
CA LYS A 900 12.68 16.84 44.03
C LYS A 900 11.73 16.78 42.83
N LEU A 901 12.18 17.25 41.65
CA LEU A 901 11.40 17.17 40.42
C LEU A 901 11.29 15.73 39.91
N ALA A 902 12.34 14.92 40.09
CA ALA A 902 12.32 13.49 39.74
C ALA A 902 11.14 12.74 40.40
N GLY A 903 10.79 13.07 41.65
CA GLY A 903 9.69 12.44 42.39
C GLY A 903 8.29 12.62 41.78
N ASN A 904 8.11 13.53 40.80
CA ASN A 904 6.84 13.70 40.09
C ASN A 904 6.63 12.66 38.96
N PHE A 905 7.65 11.85 38.65
CA PHE A 905 7.68 10.95 37.51
C PHE A 905 8.17 9.55 37.91
N SER A 906 7.63 8.52 37.27
CA SER A 906 8.13 7.15 37.42
C SER A 906 9.40 6.92 36.61
N GLU A 907 10.20 5.91 36.97
CA GLU A 907 11.45 5.57 36.27
C GLU A 907 11.24 5.32 34.77
N VAL A 908 10.11 4.71 34.40
CA VAL A 908 9.72 4.46 32.99
C VAL A 908 9.38 5.77 32.26
N GLU A 909 8.74 6.73 32.93
CA GLU A 909 8.50 8.06 32.38
C GLU A 909 9.83 8.82 32.17
N ILE A 910 10.75 8.76 33.15
CA ILE A 910 12.07 9.37 33.08
C ILE A 910 12.92 8.76 31.94
N ALA A 911 12.87 7.44 31.76
CA ALA A 911 13.56 6.75 30.67
C ALA A 911 13.04 7.16 29.28
N LEU A 912 11.72 7.32 29.11
CA LEU A 912 11.14 7.83 27.87
C LEU A 912 11.51 9.29 27.60
N LEU A 913 11.48 10.14 28.64
CA LEU A 913 11.87 11.55 28.52
C LEU A 913 13.34 11.72 28.11
N LYS A 914 14.25 10.85 28.58
CA LYS A 914 15.66 10.77 28.14
C LYS A 914 15.80 10.57 26.63
N GLU A 915 14.94 9.75 26.05
CA GLU A 915 14.89 9.50 24.59
C GLU A 915 14.19 10.62 23.81
N GLY A 916 13.67 11.66 24.49
CA GLY A 916 12.83 12.70 23.89
C GLY A 916 11.38 12.27 23.65
N LYS A 917 10.94 11.15 24.22
CA LYS A 917 9.59 10.60 24.03
C LYS A 917 8.67 11.04 25.16
N VAL A 918 7.46 11.47 24.80
CA VAL A 918 6.39 11.77 25.77
C VAL A 918 5.79 10.45 26.27
N PRO A 919 5.74 10.20 27.59
CA PRO A 919 5.10 9.00 28.13
C PRO A 919 3.58 8.96 27.86
N LYS A 920 3.01 7.77 27.67
CA LYS A 920 1.56 7.59 27.36
C LYS A 920 0.61 8.06 28.47
N THR A 921 1.12 8.28 29.68
CA THR A 921 0.45 8.85 30.86
C THR A 921 0.37 10.37 30.83
N LEU A 922 1.18 11.04 29.99
CA LEU A 922 1.38 12.49 30.02
C LEU A 922 1.17 13.11 28.64
N THR A 923 1.04 14.43 28.61
CA THR A 923 1.15 15.22 27.38
C THR A 923 1.73 16.59 27.68
N TRP A 924 2.44 17.15 26.69
CA TRP A 924 2.74 18.58 26.69
C TRP A 924 1.47 19.35 26.32
N HIS A 925 1.13 20.35 27.15
CA HIS A 925 0.05 21.31 26.95
C HIS A 925 0.67 22.66 26.55
N HIS A 926 0.18 23.22 25.44
CA HIS A 926 0.47 24.59 25.03
C HIS A 926 -0.42 25.55 25.82
N HIS A 927 0.12 26.26 26.80
CA HIS A 927 -0.62 27.23 27.61
C HIS A 927 -0.97 28.49 26.80
N GLN A 928 -1.96 29.27 27.23
CA GLN A 928 -2.39 30.48 26.51
C GLN A 928 -1.29 31.55 26.43
N ASP A 929 -0.55 31.78 27.52
CA ASP A 929 0.69 32.58 27.54
C ASP A 929 1.70 32.10 26.47
N SER A 930 2.26 33.01 25.69
CA SER A 930 3.20 32.70 24.60
C SER A 930 4.42 31.91 25.07
N GLY A 931 4.67 30.77 24.41
CA GLY A 931 5.82 29.90 24.68
C GLY A 931 5.76 29.08 25.96
N LYS A 932 4.78 29.29 26.85
CA LYS A 932 4.65 28.52 28.08
C LYS A 932 4.12 27.11 27.79
N MET A 933 4.88 26.12 28.23
CA MET A 933 4.61 24.69 28.03
C MET A 933 4.53 23.99 29.37
N GLN A 934 3.55 23.09 29.52
CA GLN A 934 3.28 22.38 30.77
C GLN A 934 3.22 20.88 30.49
N ILE A 935 3.74 20.03 31.38
CA ILE A 935 3.53 18.57 31.30
C ILE A 935 2.39 18.17 32.26
N VAL A 936 1.31 17.63 31.69
CA VAL A 936 0.03 17.37 32.36
C VAL A 936 -0.42 15.91 32.15
N ASP A 937 -1.39 15.41 32.94
CA ASP A 937 -1.98 14.08 32.72
C ASP A 937 -2.63 14.00 31.33
N TYR A 938 -2.32 12.93 30.60
CA TYR A 938 -2.81 12.72 29.23
C TYR A 938 -4.34 12.71 29.16
N PHE A 939 -5.00 12.01 30.08
CA PHE A 939 -6.44 11.79 30.02
C PHE A 939 -7.22 13.02 30.48
N GLU A 940 -6.74 13.71 31.51
CA GLU A 940 -7.27 15.01 31.99
C GLU A 940 -7.29 16.04 30.84
N HIS A 941 -6.16 16.20 30.16
CA HIS A 941 -6.03 17.09 28.99
C HIS A 941 -6.86 16.61 27.80
N GLN A 942 -6.93 15.31 27.54
CA GLN A 942 -7.62 14.74 26.38
C GLN A 942 -9.17 14.77 26.49
N VAL A 943 -9.74 14.90 27.70
CA VAL A 943 -11.20 15.11 27.87
C VAL A 943 -11.58 16.59 27.89
N ALA A 944 -10.74 17.46 28.44
CA ALA A 944 -10.98 18.89 28.55
C ALA A 944 -10.64 19.64 27.26
N GLY A 945 -11.32 19.34 26.16
CA GLY A 945 -11.09 19.97 24.85
C GLY A 945 -11.29 21.50 24.86
N HIS A 946 -10.23 22.24 24.56
CA HIS A 946 -10.10 23.69 24.78
C HIS A 946 -9.40 24.41 23.60
N THR A 947 -9.35 25.74 23.64
CA THR A 947 -8.42 26.54 22.82
C THR A 947 -7.13 26.74 23.60
N GLY A 948 -6.04 26.06 23.22
CA GLY A 948 -4.72 26.22 23.83
C GLY A 948 -3.78 27.11 23.01
N GLY A 949 -2.58 27.37 23.55
CA GLY A 949 -1.52 28.19 22.97
C GLY A 949 -1.15 27.84 21.52
N ARG A 950 -1.30 26.57 21.14
CA ARG A 950 -1.08 26.13 19.75
C ARG A 950 -1.97 26.86 18.74
N ALA A 951 -3.16 27.30 19.14
CA ALA A 951 -4.06 28.11 18.30
C ALA A 951 -3.79 29.62 18.41
N ILE A 952 -3.19 30.08 19.52
CA ILE A 952 -3.02 31.50 19.85
C ILE A 952 -1.69 32.05 19.30
N TRP A 953 -0.59 31.32 19.54
CA TRP A 953 0.78 31.71 19.17
C TRP A 953 1.49 30.62 18.35
N GLY A 954 1.13 29.34 18.52
CA GLY A 954 1.81 28.22 17.85
C GLY A 954 1.42 27.97 16.38
N GLY A 955 0.85 28.95 15.66
CA GLY A 955 0.53 28.80 14.23
C GLY A 955 -0.64 27.86 13.88
N GLY A 956 -1.44 27.44 14.87
CA GLY A 956 -2.68 26.68 14.67
C GLY A 956 -2.50 25.29 14.06
N LYS A 957 -3.48 24.89 13.21
CA LYS A 957 -3.38 23.65 12.43
C LYS A 957 -2.20 23.68 11.44
N PRO A 958 -1.93 24.80 10.71
CA PRO A 958 -0.73 24.91 9.85
C PRO A 958 0.60 24.69 10.57
N GLY A 959 0.79 25.27 11.76
CA GLY A 959 1.99 25.02 12.59
C GLY A 959 2.08 23.56 13.05
N ARG A 960 0.99 23.00 13.58
CA ARG A 960 0.90 21.59 13.99
C ARG A 960 1.25 20.60 12.86
N SER A 961 0.85 20.89 11.62
CA SER A 961 1.15 20.04 10.45
C SER A 961 2.48 20.38 9.76
N GLY A 962 3.27 21.30 10.28
CA GLY A 962 4.53 21.75 9.65
C GLY A 962 4.36 22.56 8.37
N LYS A 963 3.15 23.02 8.02
CA LYS A 963 2.93 23.81 6.79
C LYS A 963 3.69 25.14 6.85
N LEU A 964 3.59 25.84 7.98
CA LEU A 964 4.32 27.11 8.20
C LEU A 964 5.84 26.92 8.11
N LYS A 965 6.36 25.81 8.65
CA LYS A 965 7.79 25.47 8.53
C LYS A 965 8.21 25.31 7.08
N ASN A 966 7.42 24.61 6.26
CA ASN A 966 7.74 24.42 4.85
C ASN A 966 7.65 25.75 4.08
N GLU A 967 6.62 26.56 4.31
CA GLU A 967 6.49 27.91 3.74
C GLU A 967 7.68 28.81 4.10
N ILE A 968 8.18 28.73 5.34
CA ILE A 968 9.38 29.47 5.79
C ILE A 968 10.66 28.93 5.15
N LEU A 969 10.78 27.61 4.92
CA LEU A 969 11.92 27.00 4.22
C LEU A 969 11.93 27.33 2.72
N GLU A 970 10.76 27.39 2.08
CA GLU A 970 10.60 27.79 0.67
C GLU A 970 10.99 29.26 0.44
N LEU A 971 10.77 30.13 1.43
CA LEU A 971 11.20 31.54 1.42
C LEU A 971 12.71 31.75 1.68
N LEU A 972 13.45 30.71 2.07
CA LEU A 972 14.88 30.76 2.41
C LEU A 972 15.78 30.22 1.28
N SER A 973 15.37 30.33 0.01
CA SER A 973 16.05 29.73 -1.15
C SER A 973 17.59 29.82 -1.11
N TRP A 974 18.26 28.66 -1.01
CA TRP A 974 19.71 28.51 -0.94
C TRP A 974 20.27 27.97 -2.26
N ASP A 975 20.98 28.82 -3.02
CA ASP A 975 21.81 28.43 -4.18
C ASP A 975 23.28 28.12 -3.78
#